data_AF-A0A1J5HNE1-F1
#
_entry.id   AF-A0A1J5HNE1-F1
#
_cell.length_a   1.000
_cell.length_b   1.000
_cell.length_c   1.000
_cell.angle_alpha   90.00
_cell.angle_beta   90.00
_cell.angle_gamma   90.00
#
_symmetry.space_group_name_H-M   'P 1'
#
loop_
_entity.id
_entity.type
_entity.pdbx_description
1 polymer ?
#
loop_
_entity_poly.entity_id
_entity_poly.type
_entity_poly.pdbx_seq_one_letter_code
_entity_poly.pdbx_strand_id
1 'polypeptide(L)'
;MVETSKHLVRIQLTKIHLIHSFTMRNKIILLKQKNTFVPMRKRFLGLFSVSFLLILIALFSWQCREDDFTGEVIGVCPEVTLTDPTDGSINIVTNKRISAIFNEAMNPTTININTFFVKKGVDLVQGSVLYTGLKATFIPTDLLEANTVYSATITRGATDPMGNVMKNDTTWFFNTGDIPAVVLTDPLKGASDVALNKIITADFSTVMDGTTFTNATFKLKQGTANINGFISYAGSRASFDPTIDLVPNKVYTATITRDVKDLLGNAMAKDTTWSFATGTLPIITIISPQDGAVDVVRNTNVTATFSKLMNGATIDQTSFTLKQGNTSILGLVTYSEMTAQFNPIIDLLPGLEYTAKITQGVKDLAGNTIEKDSTWKFTTGNLIVPVLPFVTLTDPVDAAPNVPLNKVITATFSKAMDLSTINSSTFLVKKAGVPVLGFVDYSGLSGTFTPASPLLPGATYNCSITTGAKDVDGNAMANDTLWSFTTVPPIVQYNLNLSVLPLNSGTVTGAGLYNTGASVTVSANAFAGFEFVNWTEGGISVSTLDTYTFVLNADRTLIANFSAIISGPPGVDLGSAGNFAILAGSGVSNTGVTTTITGDVGSFPTATMNGLLSGNVNGLLYTVADPIVGTAKTNLTTAYNDAQSRSLDAISLPGQLGGLTLAPGLYVNSSTSGISGTGANGILTLNAGGNPNAVWIFKMGSTLITDAGTSIVLAGGAKAKNIYWSVGTSATLGTNSIFFGNILADQSISLTTGARLTGRALTRGAVTLDTNVVTKP
;
A
#
# COMPACT_ATOMS: atom_id res chain seq x y z
N MET A 1 -25.63 33.27 11.82
CA MET A 1 -26.63 34.26 11.40
C MET A 1 -27.47 33.65 10.28
N VAL A 2 -28.79 33.85 10.36
CA VAL A 2 -29.87 33.81 9.33
C VAL A 2 -29.71 32.98 8.03
N GLU A 3 -30.82 32.32 7.70
CA GLU A 3 -31.24 31.68 6.43
C GLU A 3 -31.08 32.60 5.18
N THR A 4 -31.21 32.17 3.91
CA THR A 4 -32.37 31.48 3.29
C THR A 4 -32.04 30.84 1.91
N SER A 5 -33.00 30.11 1.32
CA SER A 5 -32.80 29.20 0.16
C SER A 5 -33.36 29.70 -1.19
N LYS A 6 -33.09 28.91 -2.27
CA LYS A 6 -33.64 28.92 -3.67
C LYS A 6 -32.75 29.64 -4.73
N HIS A 7 -32.67 29.22 -6.01
CA HIS A 7 -33.33 28.11 -6.75
C HIS A 7 -32.56 27.68 -8.03
N LEU A 8 -32.56 26.35 -8.34
CA LEU A 8 -32.60 25.69 -9.69
C LEU A 8 -31.53 26.05 -10.78
N VAL A 9 -31.17 25.22 -11.78
CA VAL A 9 -31.89 24.20 -12.59
C VAL A 9 -30.98 22.99 -12.97
N ARG A 10 -31.60 21.79 -13.06
CA ARG A 10 -31.34 20.52 -13.83
C ARG A 10 -30.07 20.41 -14.74
N ILE A 11 -29.51 19.21 -15.01
CA ILE A 11 -30.07 18.13 -15.89
C ILE A 11 -29.38 16.74 -15.71
N GLN A 12 -30.13 15.67 -16.04
CA GLN A 12 -29.79 14.23 -16.20
C GLN A 12 -29.39 13.37 -14.99
N LEU A 13 -29.97 12.16 -14.94
CA LEU A 13 -29.50 10.96 -14.24
C LEU A 13 -30.29 9.73 -14.73
N THR A 14 -29.66 8.55 -14.82
CA THR A 14 -30.30 7.29 -15.21
C THR A 14 -29.67 6.12 -14.45
N LYS A 15 -30.49 5.17 -13.95
CA LYS A 15 -30.03 3.96 -13.25
C LYS A 15 -31.06 2.83 -13.41
N ILE A 16 -30.61 1.56 -13.41
CA ILE A 16 -31.40 0.39 -13.86
C ILE A 16 -31.65 -0.64 -12.73
N HIS A 17 -32.68 -1.48 -12.97
CA HIS A 17 -33.44 -2.40 -12.10
C HIS A 17 -32.72 -3.43 -11.20
N LEU A 18 -33.44 -3.84 -10.14
CA LEU A 18 -33.90 -5.22 -9.82
C LEU A 18 -35.03 -5.10 -8.74
N ILE A 19 -35.98 -6.01 -8.43
CA ILE A 19 -36.37 -7.40 -8.83
C ILE A 19 -37.93 -7.51 -8.74
N HIS A 20 -38.52 -8.69 -9.06
CA HIS A 20 -39.89 -9.21 -8.76
C HIS A 20 -41.01 -9.00 -9.81
N SER A 21 -42.10 -9.81 -9.87
CA SER A 21 -42.28 -11.28 -9.72
C SER A 21 -43.71 -11.73 -10.07
N PHE A 22 -43.88 -12.88 -10.74
CA PHE A 22 -45.04 -13.82 -10.76
C PHE A 22 -46.49 -13.46 -11.23
N THR A 23 -46.92 -14.19 -12.27
CA THR A 23 -48.27 -14.77 -12.57
C THR A 23 -49.56 -13.94 -12.75
N MET A 24 -50.23 -14.09 -13.91
CA MET A 24 -51.61 -14.65 -14.04
C MET A 24 -52.08 -14.92 -15.49
N ARG A 25 -53.26 -15.55 -15.64
CA ARG A 25 -53.84 -16.13 -16.88
C ARG A 25 -54.61 -15.14 -17.79
N ASN A 26 -54.57 -15.36 -19.12
CA ASN A 26 -55.69 -15.61 -20.08
C ASN A 26 -55.19 -15.45 -21.54
N LYS A 27 -55.48 -16.28 -22.56
CA LYS A 27 -56.73 -16.79 -23.18
C LYS A 27 -57.42 -15.76 -24.12
N ILE A 28 -57.83 -16.22 -25.32
CA ILE A 28 -58.87 -15.68 -26.27
C ILE A 28 -58.45 -14.88 -27.55
N ILE A 29 -58.43 -15.60 -28.70
CA ILE A 29 -59.16 -15.37 -29.98
C ILE A 29 -58.71 -14.34 -31.08
N LEU A 30 -58.65 -14.87 -32.34
CA LEU A 30 -58.80 -14.27 -33.71
C LEU A 30 -57.97 -13.03 -34.12
N LEU A 31 -57.47 -12.91 -35.37
CA LEU A 31 -58.27 -12.75 -36.61
C LEU A 31 -57.57 -13.21 -37.91
N LYS A 32 -58.34 -13.28 -39.02
CA LYS A 32 -57.91 -13.60 -40.40
C LYS A 32 -58.01 -12.37 -41.30
N GLN A 33 -57.20 -12.30 -42.36
CA GLN A 33 -57.53 -11.91 -43.76
C GLN A 33 -56.24 -12.13 -44.60
N LYS A 34 -56.18 -12.74 -45.81
CA LYS A 34 -56.98 -12.80 -47.06
C LYS A 34 -56.25 -12.04 -48.17
N ASN A 35 -55.85 -12.75 -49.25
CA ASN A 35 -56.02 -12.40 -50.68
C ASN A 35 -55.11 -13.28 -51.57
N THR A 36 -55.44 -13.66 -52.82
CA THR A 36 -56.73 -14.08 -53.44
C THR A 36 -56.43 -14.80 -54.78
N PHE A 37 -57.49 -15.35 -55.42
CA PHE A 37 -57.57 -16.02 -56.74
C PHE A 37 -57.17 -17.53 -56.79
N VAL A 38 -57.95 -18.54 -57.26
CA VAL A 38 -59.21 -18.73 -58.06
C VAL A 38 -58.92 -19.28 -59.49
N PRO A 39 -59.62 -20.31 -60.02
CA PRO A 39 -60.36 -21.42 -59.38
C PRO A 39 -60.22 -22.81 -60.09
N MET A 40 -60.92 -23.85 -59.58
CA MET A 40 -61.81 -24.81 -60.31
C MET A 40 -61.69 -26.29 -59.89
N ARG A 41 -62.76 -26.78 -59.25
CA ARG A 41 -63.48 -28.02 -59.64
C ARG A 41 -64.87 -28.00 -59.00
N LYS A 42 -65.94 -27.99 -59.81
CA LYS A 42 -67.32 -28.12 -59.31
C LYS A 42 -67.57 -29.57 -58.89
N ARG A 43 -68.23 -29.78 -57.74
CA ARG A 43 -69.00 -31.01 -57.52
C ARG A 43 -70.34 -30.88 -58.24
N PHE A 44 -70.85 -31.99 -58.75
CA PHE A 44 -72.29 -32.19 -58.90
C PHE A 44 -72.66 -33.42 -58.05
N LEU A 45 -73.71 -33.27 -57.26
CA LEU A 45 -74.35 -34.35 -56.52
C LEU A 45 -75.85 -34.09 -56.68
N GLY A 46 -76.60 -35.02 -57.24
CA GLY A 46 -78.00 -34.80 -57.58
C GLY A 46 -78.62 -36.04 -58.19
N LEU A 47 -79.68 -36.52 -57.55
CA LEU A 47 -80.51 -37.61 -58.05
C LEU A 47 -81.17 -37.17 -59.35
N PHE A 48 -81.29 -38.09 -60.32
CA PHE A 48 -82.52 -38.20 -61.09
C PHE A 48 -82.85 -39.67 -61.30
N SER A 49 -84.13 -39.99 -61.17
CA SER A 49 -84.71 -41.32 -61.33
C SER A 49 -85.82 -41.24 -62.37
N VAL A 50 -86.21 -42.40 -62.91
CA VAL A 50 -87.35 -42.62 -63.81
C VAL A 50 -87.27 -41.88 -65.16
N SER A 51 -87.01 -42.63 -66.24
CA SER A 51 -88.00 -42.77 -67.32
C SER A 51 -87.60 -43.81 -68.38
N PHE A 52 -88.63 -44.44 -68.95
CA PHE A 52 -88.67 -45.12 -70.25
C PHE A 52 -87.69 -46.28 -70.49
N LEU A 53 -88.19 -47.49 -70.25
CA LEU A 53 -88.35 -48.40 -71.39
C LEU A 53 -89.84 -48.54 -71.72
N LEU A 54 -90.16 -48.31 -72.97
CA LEU A 54 -91.51 -48.36 -73.56
C LEU A 54 -91.90 -49.81 -73.90
N ILE A 55 -93.22 -50.11 -73.84
CA ILE A 55 -94.06 -50.63 -74.94
C ILE A 55 -93.38 -51.61 -75.94
N LEU A 56 -93.90 -52.81 -76.25
CA LEU A 56 -95.26 -53.36 -76.07
C LEU A 56 -95.33 -54.92 -76.20
N ILE A 57 -96.47 -55.49 -75.78
CA ILE A 57 -97.23 -56.65 -76.36
C ILE A 57 -96.56 -57.31 -77.59
N ALA A 58 -96.03 -58.54 -77.54
CA ALA A 58 -96.74 -59.84 -77.42
C ALA A 58 -97.70 -60.18 -78.58
N LEU A 59 -97.29 -61.02 -79.55
CA LEU A 59 -98.22 -61.75 -80.44
C LEU A 59 -97.64 -63.08 -80.96
N PHE A 60 -98.56 -64.05 -81.13
CA PHE A 60 -98.54 -65.27 -81.94
C PHE A 60 -97.32 -66.21 -81.96
N SER A 61 -97.48 -67.27 -81.16
CA SER A 61 -97.33 -68.69 -81.53
C SER A 61 -97.35 -69.07 -83.02
N TRP A 62 -96.55 -70.10 -83.36
CA TRP A 62 -96.92 -71.14 -84.34
C TRP A 62 -96.44 -72.52 -83.86
N GLN A 63 -97.27 -73.55 -83.98
CA GLN A 63 -96.91 -74.94 -83.70
C GLN A 63 -96.14 -75.59 -84.84
N CYS A 64 -95.21 -76.49 -84.49
CA CYS A 64 -95.09 -77.87 -85.00
C CYS A 64 -93.92 -78.56 -84.27
N ARG A 65 -93.93 -79.86 -83.98
CA ARG A 65 -94.93 -80.94 -84.15
C ARG A 65 -94.61 -82.03 -83.11
N GLU A 66 -95.48 -83.03 -82.92
CA GLU A 66 -95.03 -84.32 -82.39
C GLU A 66 -94.02 -84.97 -83.33
N ASP A 67 -93.08 -85.73 -82.77
CA ASP A 67 -92.29 -86.73 -83.50
C ASP A 67 -92.20 -88.00 -82.64
N ASP A 68 -92.44 -89.16 -83.27
CA ASP A 68 -92.52 -90.47 -82.62
C ASP A 68 -91.30 -91.32 -83.00
N PHE A 69 -90.25 -91.23 -82.18
CA PHE A 69 -89.06 -92.06 -82.31
C PHE A 69 -88.86 -92.94 -81.08
N THR A 70 -89.52 -94.10 -81.11
CA THR A 70 -89.30 -95.21 -80.19
C THR A 70 -87.95 -95.91 -80.46
N GLY A 71 -86.87 -95.46 -79.81
CA GLY A 71 -85.60 -96.21 -79.87
C GLY A 71 -84.30 -95.61 -79.32
N GLU A 72 -84.27 -94.36 -78.84
CA GLU A 72 -82.99 -93.73 -78.44
C GLU A 72 -82.62 -93.96 -76.97
N VAL A 73 -81.31 -94.15 -76.70
CA VAL A 73 -80.78 -94.48 -75.36
C VAL A 73 -80.56 -93.19 -74.56
N ILE A 74 -81.15 -93.10 -73.37
CA ILE A 74 -80.98 -91.96 -72.46
C ILE A 74 -79.54 -91.93 -71.93
N GLY A 75 -78.70 -91.09 -72.54
CA GLY A 75 -77.38 -90.72 -72.01
C GLY A 75 -77.50 -89.82 -70.78
N VAL A 76 -76.50 -89.88 -69.90
CA VAL A 76 -76.34 -88.88 -68.83
C VAL A 76 -75.61 -87.67 -69.42
N CYS A 77 -76.03 -86.46 -69.06
CA CYS A 77 -75.33 -85.25 -69.50
C CYS A 77 -74.18 -84.93 -68.53
N PRO A 78 -72.95 -84.68 -69.00
CA PRO A 78 -71.82 -84.39 -68.12
C PRO A 78 -72.02 -83.18 -67.21
N GLU A 79 -71.49 -83.29 -66.00
CA GLU A 79 -71.65 -82.33 -64.90
C GLU A 79 -70.36 -82.26 -64.07
N VAL A 80 -69.96 -81.06 -63.64
CA VAL A 80 -68.82 -80.89 -62.73
C VAL A 80 -69.25 -81.27 -61.31
N THR A 81 -68.55 -82.21 -60.70
CA THR A 81 -68.83 -82.71 -59.35
C THR A 81 -68.02 -82.00 -58.28
N LEU A 82 -66.80 -81.56 -58.59
CA LEU A 82 -65.88 -80.88 -57.68
C LEU A 82 -65.04 -79.83 -58.41
N THR A 83 -64.71 -78.74 -57.74
CA THR A 83 -63.77 -77.70 -58.19
C THR A 83 -62.68 -77.46 -57.15
N ASP A 84 -61.48 -77.10 -57.60
CA ASP A 84 -60.35 -76.68 -56.76
C ASP A 84 -59.63 -75.48 -57.40
N PRO A 85 -59.69 -74.26 -56.83
CA PRO A 85 -60.44 -73.90 -55.62
C PRO A 85 -61.93 -74.20 -55.72
N THR A 86 -62.57 -74.53 -54.60
CA THR A 86 -64.03 -74.63 -54.50
C THR A 86 -64.70 -73.29 -54.75
N ASP A 87 -65.97 -73.26 -55.15
CA ASP A 87 -66.69 -72.01 -55.36
C ASP A 87 -66.72 -71.14 -54.09
N GLY A 88 -66.58 -69.83 -54.26
CA GLY A 88 -66.50 -68.84 -53.18
C GLY A 88 -65.18 -68.84 -52.38
N SER A 89 -64.15 -69.60 -52.76
CA SER A 89 -62.89 -69.67 -52.01
C SER A 89 -62.18 -68.31 -51.94
N ILE A 90 -61.64 -67.94 -50.77
CA ILE A 90 -60.87 -66.71 -50.56
C ILE A 90 -59.43 -67.00 -50.12
N ASN A 91 -58.56 -65.99 -50.20
CA ASN A 91 -57.15 -66.06 -49.82
C ASN A 91 -56.34 -67.15 -50.55
N ILE A 92 -56.70 -67.44 -51.79
CA ILE A 92 -56.00 -68.40 -52.64
C ILE A 92 -54.61 -67.88 -53.02
N VAL A 93 -53.61 -68.77 -52.97
CA VAL A 93 -52.24 -68.45 -53.35
C VAL A 93 -52.12 -68.08 -54.83
N THR A 94 -51.27 -67.10 -55.13
CA THR A 94 -51.13 -66.55 -56.49
C THR A 94 -50.56 -67.53 -57.53
N ASN A 95 -49.98 -68.65 -57.09
CA ASN A 95 -49.50 -69.75 -57.95
C ASN A 95 -50.49 -70.91 -58.10
N LYS A 96 -51.75 -70.77 -57.64
CA LYS A 96 -52.75 -71.84 -57.68
C LYS A 96 -53.11 -72.25 -59.12
N ARG A 97 -53.02 -73.56 -59.39
CA ARG A 97 -53.63 -74.18 -60.58
C ARG A 97 -55.11 -74.43 -60.32
N ILE A 98 -55.95 -74.11 -61.30
CA ILE A 98 -57.41 -74.11 -61.17
C ILE A 98 -57.96 -75.36 -61.84
N SER A 99 -58.88 -76.08 -61.23
CA SER A 99 -59.26 -77.40 -61.73
C SER A 99 -60.69 -77.82 -61.39
N ALA A 100 -61.21 -78.76 -62.16
CA ALA A 100 -62.54 -79.34 -62.02
C ALA A 100 -62.51 -80.86 -62.27
N ILE A 101 -63.41 -81.59 -61.63
CA ILE A 101 -63.62 -83.03 -61.81
C ILE A 101 -65.06 -83.25 -62.31
N PHE A 102 -65.22 -84.09 -63.33
CA PHE A 102 -66.52 -84.42 -63.92
C PHE A 102 -67.12 -85.68 -63.28
N ASN A 103 -68.43 -85.88 -63.45
CA ASN A 103 -69.12 -87.12 -63.11
C ASN A 103 -68.68 -88.32 -63.96
N GLU A 104 -68.28 -88.07 -65.21
CA GLU A 104 -67.89 -89.07 -66.20
C GLU A 104 -66.72 -88.61 -67.08
N ALA A 105 -66.28 -89.47 -68.00
CA ALA A 105 -65.15 -89.16 -68.88
C ALA A 105 -65.58 -88.18 -69.99
N MET A 106 -64.79 -87.12 -70.19
CA MET A 106 -64.98 -86.12 -71.25
C MET A 106 -64.16 -86.49 -72.49
N ASN A 107 -64.60 -86.04 -73.67
CA ASN A 107 -63.81 -86.08 -74.89
C ASN A 107 -62.61 -85.12 -74.76
N PRO A 108 -61.36 -85.61 -74.71
CA PRO A 108 -60.19 -84.78 -74.43
C PRO A 108 -59.94 -83.66 -75.46
N THR A 109 -60.46 -83.78 -76.68
CA THR A 109 -60.33 -82.73 -77.71
C THR A 109 -61.25 -81.52 -77.43
N THR A 110 -62.36 -81.76 -76.73
CA THR A 110 -63.33 -80.71 -76.34
C THR A 110 -63.00 -80.02 -75.02
N ILE A 111 -62.00 -80.50 -74.27
CA ILE A 111 -61.49 -79.86 -73.04
C ILE A 111 -60.23 -79.06 -73.37
N ASN A 112 -60.40 -77.79 -73.72
CA ASN A 112 -59.32 -76.90 -74.17
C ASN A 112 -59.58 -75.44 -73.71
N ILE A 113 -58.69 -74.52 -74.07
CA ILE A 113 -58.72 -73.12 -73.59
C ILE A 113 -60.01 -72.35 -73.95
N ASN A 114 -60.77 -72.78 -74.97
CA ASN A 114 -62.03 -72.15 -75.36
C ASN A 114 -63.23 -72.69 -74.55
N THR A 115 -63.09 -73.85 -73.93
CA THR A 115 -64.16 -74.55 -73.19
C THR A 115 -63.88 -74.63 -71.69
N PHE A 116 -62.63 -74.49 -71.25
CA PHE A 116 -62.25 -74.23 -69.86
C PHE A 116 -61.28 -73.03 -69.81
N PHE A 117 -61.74 -71.92 -69.25
CA PHE A 117 -60.95 -70.70 -69.09
C PHE A 117 -61.13 -70.05 -67.71
N VAL A 118 -60.21 -69.15 -67.37
CA VAL A 118 -60.26 -68.31 -66.16
C VAL A 118 -60.27 -66.84 -66.60
N LYS A 119 -61.07 -66.01 -65.92
CA LYS A 119 -61.20 -64.57 -66.18
C LYS A 119 -60.97 -63.72 -64.94
N LYS A 120 -60.40 -62.54 -65.15
CA LYS A 120 -60.33 -61.42 -64.20
C LYS A 120 -61.41 -60.40 -64.61
N GLY A 121 -62.60 -60.50 -64.03
CA GLY A 121 -63.76 -59.73 -64.48
C GLY A 121 -64.15 -60.09 -65.92
N VAL A 122 -63.76 -59.26 -66.89
CA VAL A 122 -63.98 -59.52 -68.33
C VAL A 122 -62.77 -60.14 -69.04
N ASP A 123 -61.55 -59.91 -68.52
CA ASP A 123 -60.29 -60.23 -69.21
C ASP A 123 -59.93 -61.71 -69.05
N LEU A 124 -59.49 -62.36 -70.13
CA LEU A 124 -59.04 -63.76 -70.10
C LEU A 124 -57.61 -63.88 -69.54
N VAL A 125 -57.47 -64.68 -68.49
CA VAL A 125 -56.16 -65.07 -67.94
C VAL A 125 -55.45 -65.95 -68.98
N GLN A 126 -54.19 -65.64 -69.27
CA GLN A 126 -53.38 -66.48 -70.16
C GLN A 126 -52.93 -67.74 -69.43
N GLY A 127 -53.05 -68.89 -70.10
CA GLY A 127 -52.76 -70.18 -69.52
C GLY A 127 -52.97 -71.34 -70.48
N SER A 128 -52.88 -72.56 -69.97
CA SER A 128 -53.05 -73.81 -70.71
C SER A 128 -53.99 -74.76 -69.95
N VAL A 129 -54.66 -75.66 -70.67
CA VAL A 129 -55.58 -76.66 -70.08
C VAL A 129 -55.00 -78.06 -70.28
N LEU A 130 -54.98 -78.84 -69.20
CA LEU A 130 -54.58 -80.24 -69.18
C LEU A 130 -55.76 -81.09 -68.69
N TYR A 131 -56.15 -82.11 -69.45
CA TYR A 131 -57.17 -83.09 -69.06
C TYR A 131 -56.58 -84.48 -68.84
N THR A 132 -56.83 -85.08 -67.68
CA THR A 132 -56.33 -86.42 -67.32
C THR A 132 -57.32 -87.16 -66.42
N GLY A 133 -57.67 -88.40 -66.76
CA GLY A 133 -58.68 -89.16 -66.02
C GLY A 133 -60.04 -88.47 -66.10
N LEU A 134 -60.60 -88.11 -64.94
CA LEU A 134 -61.83 -87.31 -64.83
C LEU A 134 -61.56 -85.82 -64.53
N LYS A 135 -60.30 -85.36 -64.53
CA LYS A 135 -59.91 -84.03 -64.04
C LYS A 135 -59.37 -83.12 -65.14
N ALA A 136 -59.97 -81.95 -65.30
CA ALA A 136 -59.42 -80.83 -66.07
C ALA A 136 -58.65 -79.87 -65.14
N THR A 137 -57.51 -79.36 -65.57
CA THR A 137 -56.69 -78.38 -64.83
C THR A 137 -56.21 -77.27 -65.76
N PHE A 138 -56.64 -76.04 -65.48
CA PHE A 138 -56.11 -74.81 -66.04
C PHE A 138 -54.85 -74.40 -65.27
N ILE A 139 -53.78 -74.13 -66.02
CA ILE A 139 -52.47 -73.70 -65.51
C ILE A 139 -52.23 -72.28 -66.04
N PRO A 140 -52.28 -71.24 -65.20
CA PRO A 140 -51.90 -69.89 -65.57
C PRO A 140 -50.45 -69.81 -66.08
N THR A 141 -50.18 -68.95 -67.06
CA THR A 141 -48.82 -68.71 -67.56
C THR A 141 -47.99 -67.89 -66.57
N ASP A 142 -48.59 -66.83 -66.04
CA ASP A 142 -48.03 -65.96 -65.00
C ASP A 142 -48.69 -66.26 -63.64
N LEU A 143 -48.12 -65.72 -62.56
CA LEU A 143 -48.81 -65.70 -61.27
C LEU A 143 -50.10 -64.87 -61.37
N LEU A 144 -51.16 -65.36 -60.73
CA LEU A 144 -52.38 -64.60 -60.53
C LEU A 144 -52.07 -63.33 -59.72
N GLU A 145 -52.79 -62.24 -59.99
CA GLU A 145 -52.66 -61.01 -59.20
C GLU A 145 -53.17 -61.23 -57.77
N ALA A 146 -52.58 -60.52 -56.82
CA ALA A 146 -53.00 -60.55 -55.41
C ALA A 146 -54.36 -59.86 -55.22
N ASN A 147 -55.10 -60.25 -54.17
CA ASN A 147 -56.38 -59.67 -53.76
C ASN A 147 -57.34 -59.40 -54.93
N THR A 148 -57.44 -60.39 -55.83
CA THR A 148 -58.14 -60.30 -57.11
C THR A 148 -59.14 -61.45 -57.24
N VAL A 149 -60.40 -61.09 -57.49
CA VAL A 149 -61.47 -62.04 -57.76
C VAL A 149 -61.37 -62.54 -59.20
N TYR A 150 -61.27 -63.85 -59.35
CA TYR A 150 -61.30 -64.58 -60.60
C TYR A 150 -62.58 -65.41 -60.72
N SER A 151 -63.04 -65.61 -61.95
CA SER A 151 -64.02 -66.65 -62.28
C SER A 151 -63.39 -67.71 -63.18
N ALA A 152 -63.74 -68.96 -62.95
CA ALA A 152 -63.38 -70.09 -63.78
C ALA A 152 -64.65 -70.68 -64.39
N THR A 153 -64.66 -70.91 -65.70
CA THR A 153 -65.83 -71.36 -66.44
C THR A 153 -65.49 -72.58 -67.28
N ILE A 154 -66.32 -73.61 -67.19
CA ILE A 154 -66.37 -74.74 -68.13
C ILE A 154 -67.70 -74.66 -68.90
N THR A 155 -67.64 -74.57 -70.22
CA THR A 155 -68.81 -74.32 -71.07
C THR A 155 -69.42 -75.60 -71.63
N ARG A 156 -70.67 -75.51 -72.12
CA ARG A 156 -71.35 -76.57 -72.90
C ARG A 156 -70.70 -76.88 -74.25
N GLY A 157 -69.58 -76.24 -74.60
CA GLY A 157 -68.71 -76.68 -75.70
C GLY A 157 -67.86 -77.91 -75.35
N ALA A 158 -67.76 -78.27 -74.07
CA ALA A 158 -67.20 -79.54 -73.62
C ALA A 158 -68.25 -80.66 -73.75
N THR A 159 -67.83 -81.84 -74.24
CA THR A 159 -68.69 -83.03 -74.40
C THR A 159 -68.07 -84.29 -73.81
N ASP A 160 -68.88 -85.31 -73.58
CA ASP A 160 -68.40 -86.69 -73.44
C ASP A 160 -67.92 -87.28 -74.80
N PRO A 161 -67.38 -88.52 -74.83
CA PRO A 161 -67.05 -89.24 -76.06
C PRO A 161 -68.24 -89.64 -76.95
N MET A 162 -69.48 -89.60 -76.47
CA MET A 162 -70.70 -89.83 -77.27
C MET A 162 -71.16 -88.55 -78.00
N GLY A 163 -70.73 -87.37 -77.54
CA GLY A 163 -71.14 -86.05 -78.05
C GLY A 163 -72.15 -85.31 -77.15
N ASN A 164 -72.51 -85.86 -75.98
CA ASN A 164 -73.38 -85.18 -75.02
C ASN A 164 -72.66 -83.96 -74.43
N VAL A 165 -73.23 -82.77 -74.66
CA VAL A 165 -72.74 -81.50 -74.09
C VAL A 165 -72.94 -81.45 -72.58
N MET A 166 -72.13 -80.65 -71.88
CA MET A 166 -72.35 -80.35 -70.45
C MET A 166 -73.82 -79.98 -70.18
N LYS A 167 -74.34 -80.46 -69.05
CA LYS A 167 -75.70 -80.18 -68.55
C LYS A 167 -75.98 -78.66 -68.47
N ASN A 168 -75.02 -77.89 -67.98
CA ASN A 168 -75.00 -76.42 -67.95
C ASN A 168 -73.56 -75.90 -68.11
N ASP A 169 -73.41 -74.62 -68.47
CA ASP A 169 -72.14 -73.90 -68.24
C ASP A 169 -71.88 -73.88 -66.72
N THR A 170 -70.76 -74.44 -66.28
CA THR A 170 -70.35 -74.40 -64.87
C THR A 170 -69.38 -73.25 -64.67
N THR A 171 -69.77 -72.23 -63.93
CA THR A 171 -68.88 -71.13 -63.51
C THR A 171 -68.76 -71.10 -61.99
N TRP A 172 -67.54 -70.94 -61.49
CA TRP A 172 -67.25 -70.75 -60.07
C TRP A 172 -66.26 -69.61 -59.86
N PHE A 173 -66.25 -69.04 -58.66
CA PHE A 173 -65.47 -67.86 -58.30
C PHE A 173 -64.47 -68.17 -57.19
N PHE A 174 -63.33 -67.47 -57.20
CA PHE A 174 -62.36 -67.49 -56.11
C PHE A 174 -61.60 -66.16 -56.03
N ASN A 175 -61.13 -65.79 -54.84
CA ASN A 175 -60.30 -64.60 -54.60
C ASN A 175 -58.90 -65.01 -54.17
N THR A 176 -57.88 -64.38 -54.73
CA THR A 176 -56.50 -64.53 -54.26
C THR A 176 -56.25 -63.75 -52.96
N GLY A 177 -55.22 -64.12 -52.21
CA GLY A 177 -54.80 -63.40 -51.00
C GLY A 177 -54.06 -62.10 -51.29
N ASP A 178 -53.95 -61.23 -50.28
CA ASP A 178 -52.95 -60.16 -50.26
C ASP A 178 -51.52 -60.76 -50.23
N ILE A 179 -50.55 -60.02 -50.75
CA ILE A 179 -49.12 -60.38 -50.68
C ILE A 179 -48.41 -59.67 -49.52
N PRO A 180 -47.36 -60.27 -48.93
CA PRO A 180 -46.60 -59.62 -47.88
C PRO A 180 -45.83 -58.38 -48.34
N ALA A 181 -45.75 -57.38 -47.47
CA ALA A 181 -44.93 -56.20 -47.63
C ALA A 181 -44.37 -55.74 -46.27
N VAL A 182 -43.17 -55.14 -46.27
CA VAL A 182 -42.61 -54.49 -45.08
C VAL A 182 -43.32 -53.15 -44.87
N VAL A 183 -43.92 -52.94 -43.69
CA VAL A 183 -44.70 -51.75 -43.33
C VAL A 183 -43.96 -50.77 -42.42
N LEU A 184 -43.02 -51.27 -41.60
CA LEU A 184 -42.16 -50.46 -40.73
C LEU A 184 -40.75 -51.05 -40.68
N THR A 185 -39.77 -50.19 -40.44
CA THR A 185 -38.36 -50.55 -40.25
C THR A 185 -37.79 -49.78 -39.06
N ASP A 186 -36.98 -50.45 -38.24
CA ASP A 186 -36.24 -49.81 -37.14
C ASP A 186 -34.80 -50.36 -37.12
N PRO A 187 -33.76 -49.56 -37.44
CA PRO A 187 -33.81 -48.13 -37.76
C PRO A 187 -34.67 -47.78 -38.97
N LEU A 188 -35.35 -46.64 -38.88
CA LEU A 188 -36.08 -46.06 -40.00
C LEU A 188 -35.14 -45.79 -41.18
N LYS A 189 -35.66 -45.90 -42.41
CA LYS A 189 -34.92 -45.56 -43.63
C LYS A 189 -34.38 -44.12 -43.57
N GLY A 190 -33.06 -43.98 -43.59
CA GLY A 190 -32.34 -42.70 -43.50
C GLY A 190 -32.01 -42.25 -42.08
N ALA A 191 -32.26 -43.05 -41.05
CA ALA A 191 -31.92 -42.72 -39.67
C ALA A 191 -30.41 -42.47 -39.47
N SER A 192 -30.08 -41.51 -38.62
CA SER A 192 -28.73 -41.13 -38.20
C SER A 192 -28.58 -41.23 -36.68
N ASP A 193 -27.33 -41.20 -36.20
CA ASP A 193 -26.96 -41.42 -34.79
C ASP A 193 -27.52 -42.72 -34.19
N VAL A 194 -27.62 -43.77 -35.03
CA VAL A 194 -28.07 -45.10 -34.61
C VAL A 194 -27.07 -45.71 -33.63
N ALA A 195 -27.59 -46.27 -32.54
CA ALA A 195 -26.82 -47.00 -31.52
C ALA A 195 -25.99 -48.14 -32.13
N LEU A 196 -24.83 -48.43 -31.55
CA LEU A 196 -23.92 -49.42 -32.11
C LEU A 196 -24.41 -50.85 -31.86
N ASN A 197 -25.07 -51.09 -30.73
CA ASN A 197 -25.72 -52.36 -30.35
C ASN A 197 -27.14 -52.53 -30.92
N LYS A 198 -27.46 -51.88 -32.05
CA LYS A 198 -28.84 -51.81 -32.56
C LYS A 198 -29.25 -53.09 -33.28
N ILE A 199 -30.20 -53.82 -32.69
CA ILE A 199 -31.00 -54.84 -33.38
C ILE A 199 -31.81 -54.17 -34.50
N ILE A 200 -31.72 -54.74 -35.70
CA ILE A 200 -32.34 -54.22 -36.93
C ILE A 200 -33.65 -54.99 -37.17
N THR A 201 -34.79 -54.31 -37.22
CA THR A 201 -36.11 -54.96 -37.30
C THR A 201 -36.97 -54.45 -38.46
N ALA A 202 -37.88 -55.30 -38.91
CA ALA A 202 -38.87 -54.99 -39.93
C ALA A 202 -40.23 -55.64 -39.58
N ASP A 203 -41.30 -54.85 -39.64
CA ASP A 203 -42.68 -55.32 -39.47
C ASP A 203 -43.32 -55.59 -40.83
N PHE A 204 -44.19 -56.61 -40.90
CA PHE A 204 -44.86 -57.06 -42.12
C PHE A 204 -46.37 -56.80 -42.07
N SER A 205 -46.98 -56.66 -43.26
CA SER A 205 -48.43 -56.52 -43.44
C SER A 205 -49.23 -57.78 -43.07
N THR A 206 -48.58 -58.95 -43.07
CA THR A 206 -49.17 -60.26 -42.75
C THR A 206 -48.22 -61.07 -41.84
N VAL A 207 -48.71 -62.20 -41.32
CA VAL A 207 -47.87 -63.14 -40.56
C VAL A 207 -47.04 -63.98 -41.53
N MET A 208 -45.73 -63.94 -41.35
CA MET A 208 -44.75 -64.59 -42.21
C MET A 208 -44.43 -66.01 -41.76
N ASP A 209 -43.97 -66.84 -42.70
CA ASP A 209 -43.27 -68.07 -42.39
C ASP A 209 -41.84 -67.74 -41.91
N GLY A 210 -41.66 -67.87 -40.59
CA GLY A 210 -40.38 -67.64 -39.91
C GLY A 210 -39.22 -68.49 -40.46
N THR A 211 -39.49 -69.66 -41.07
CA THR A 211 -38.44 -70.51 -41.66
C THR A 211 -37.84 -69.93 -42.94
N THR A 212 -38.55 -69.01 -43.60
CA THR A 212 -38.03 -68.31 -44.80
C THR A 212 -37.03 -67.20 -44.47
N PHE A 213 -36.86 -66.84 -43.20
CA PHE A 213 -35.88 -65.85 -42.74
C PHE A 213 -34.53 -66.51 -42.44
N THR A 214 -33.54 -66.21 -43.27
CA THR A 214 -32.19 -66.77 -43.23
C THR A 214 -31.16 -65.69 -43.59
N ASN A 215 -29.87 -65.95 -43.39
CA ASN A 215 -28.80 -65.04 -43.86
C ASN A 215 -28.78 -64.86 -45.39
N ALA A 216 -29.50 -65.70 -46.14
CA ALA A 216 -29.72 -65.51 -47.57
C ALA A 216 -30.90 -64.57 -47.89
N THR A 217 -31.82 -64.31 -46.94
CA THR A 217 -33.06 -63.56 -47.19
C THR A 217 -33.22 -62.29 -46.34
N PHE A 218 -32.67 -62.22 -45.13
CA PHE A 218 -32.50 -60.98 -44.36
C PHE A 218 -30.99 -60.73 -44.19
N LYS A 219 -30.49 -59.65 -44.80
CA LYS A 219 -29.06 -59.31 -44.87
C LYS A 219 -28.81 -57.93 -44.28
N LEU A 220 -27.69 -57.77 -43.58
CA LEU A 220 -27.11 -56.47 -43.22
C LEU A 220 -25.74 -56.33 -43.88
N LYS A 221 -25.46 -55.16 -44.46
CA LYS A 221 -24.19 -54.85 -45.14
C LYS A 221 -23.58 -53.53 -44.68
N GLN A 222 -22.26 -53.44 -44.69
CA GLN A 222 -21.49 -52.20 -44.62
C GLN A 222 -20.78 -52.00 -45.98
N GLY A 223 -21.33 -51.12 -46.83
CA GLY A 223 -20.91 -51.05 -48.23
C GLY A 223 -21.11 -52.39 -48.95
N THR A 224 -20.02 -53.02 -49.38
CA THR A 224 -20.04 -54.35 -50.01
C THR A 224 -20.01 -55.51 -49.00
N ALA A 225 -19.40 -55.31 -47.82
CA ALA A 225 -19.18 -56.35 -46.81
C ALA A 225 -20.49 -56.78 -46.13
N ASN A 226 -20.65 -58.09 -45.90
CA ASN A 226 -21.75 -58.62 -45.08
C ASN A 226 -21.42 -58.46 -43.60
N ILE A 227 -22.43 -58.12 -42.80
CA ILE A 227 -22.37 -58.21 -41.34
C ILE A 227 -23.03 -59.53 -40.93
N ASN A 228 -22.41 -60.26 -40.00
CA ASN A 228 -23.00 -61.47 -39.44
C ASN A 228 -23.98 -61.10 -38.31
N GLY A 229 -25.05 -61.87 -38.17
CA GLY A 229 -26.06 -61.67 -37.15
C GLY A 229 -26.91 -62.91 -36.94
N PHE A 230 -27.68 -62.91 -35.86
CA PHE A 230 -28.74 -63.88 -35.59
C PHE A 230 -30.07 -63.33 -36.09
N ILE A 231 -30.84 -64.15 -36.79
CA ILE A 231 -32.17 -63.77 -37.27
C ILE A 231 -33.23 -64.47 -36.43
N SER A 232 -34.24 -63.71 -36.01
CA SER A 232 -35.41 -64.21 -35.30
C SER A 232 -36.69 -63.62 -35.91
N TYR A 233 -37.80 -64.33 -35.74
CA TYR A 233 -39.11 -63.92 -36.22
C TYR A 233 -40.17 -64.15 -35.15
N ALA A 234 -41.01 -63.16 -34.86
CA ALA A 234 -42.07 -63.25 -33.87
C ALA A 234 -43.28 -62.36 -34.24
N GLY A 235 -44.49 -62.92 -34.17
CA GLY A 235 -45.72 -62.20 -34.48
C GLY A 235 -45.77 -61.78 -35.96
N SER A 236 -45.58 -60.49 -36.23
CA SER A 236 -45.42 -59.91 -37.57
C SER A 236 -44.04 -59.27 -37.81
N ARG A 237 -43.06 -59.48 -36.91
CA ARG A 237 -41.75 -58.81 -36.91
C ARG A 237 -40.60 -59.78 -37.17
N ALA A 238 -39.76 -59.45 -38.15
CA ALA A 238 -38.42 -60.02 -38.29
C ALA A 238 -37.39 -59.14 -37.57
N SER A 239 -36.39 -59.75 -36.94
CA SER A 239 -35.28 -59.07 -36.26
C SER A 239 -33.95 -59.70 -36.65
N PHE A 240 -32.95 -58.86 -36.94
CA PHE A 240 -31.56 -59.21 -37.22
C PHE A 240 -30.69 -58.56 -36.13
N ASP A 241 -30.04 -59.39 -35.33
CA ASP A 241 -29.19 -59.00 -34.20
C ASP A 241 -27.71 -59.19 -34.57
N PRO A 242 -26.92 -58.12 -34.80
CA PRO A 242 -25.52 -58.23 -35.21
C PRO A 242 -24.64 -59.00 -34.21
N THR A 243 -23.78 -59.92 -34.66
CA THR A 243 -22.90 -60.70 -33.76
C THR A 243 -21.82 -59.87 -33.07
N ILE A 244 -21.62 -58.63 -33.49
CA ILE A 244 -20.72 -57.62 -32.92
C ILE A 244 -21.40 -56.26 -33.03
N ASP A 245 -21.12 -55.36 -32.09
CA ASP A 245 -21.56 -53.96 -32.18
C ASP A 245 -21.11 -53.34 -33.51
N LEU A 246 -21.99 -52.53 -34.10
CA LEU A 246 -21.75 -51.82 -35.35
C LEU A 246 -20.63 -50.79 -35.15
N VAL A 247 -19.85 -50.53 -36.21
CA VAL A 247 -18.72 -49.60 -36.17
C VAL A 247 -19.23 -48.14 -36.15
N PRO A 248 -18.70 -47.24 -35.31
CA PRO A 248 -19.10 -45.83 -35.26
C PRO A 248 -18.92 -45.09 -36.59
N ASN A 249 -19.83 -44.15 -36.88
CA ASN A 249 -19.80 -43.28 -38.06
C ASN A 249 -19.69 -44.06 -39.39
N LYS A 250 -20.59 -45.03 -39.61
CA LYS A 250 -20.66 -45.85 -40.82
C LYS A 250 -22.10 -46.00 -41.31
N VAL A 251 -22.26 -46.06 -42.63
CA VAL A 251 -23.55 -46.36 -43.27
C VAL A 251 -23.70 -47.87 -43.42
N TYR A 252 -24.84 -48.37 -42.96
CA TYR A 252 -25.26 -49.75 -43.12
C TYR A 252 -26.50 -49.82 -44.02
N THR A 253 -26.63 -50.91 -44.77
CA THR A 253 -27.79 -51.20 -45.61
C THR A 253 -28.37 -52.55 -45.23
N ALA A 254 -29.64 -52.57 -44.84
CA ALA A 254 -30.42 -53.77 -44.63
C ALA A 254 -31.23 -54.11 -45.88
N THR A 255 -31.35 -55.42 -46.16
CA THR A 255 -32.10 -55.97 -47.29
C THR A 255 -32.94 -57.14 -46.80
N ILE A 256 -34.25 -57.11 -47.09
CA ILE A 256 -35.11 -58.29 -47.03
C ILE A 256 -35.49 -58.64 -48.47
N THR A 257 -35.08 -59.83 -48.92
CA THR A 257 -35.27 -60.31 -50.29
C THR A 257 -36.72 -60.69 -50.55
N ARG A 258 -37.13 -60.67 -51.82
CA ARG A 258 -38.48 -61.09 -52.24
C ARG A 258 -38.87 -62.53 -51.86
N ASP A 259 -37.89 -63.39 -51.58
CA ASP A 259 -38.07 -64.83 -51.39
C ASP A 259 -38.67 -65.22 -50.02
N VAL A 260 -38.82 -64.29 -49.07
CA VAL A 260 -39.58 -64.53 -47.82
C VAL A 260 -41.08 -64.62 -48.10
N LYS A 261 -41.79 -65.44 -47.33
CA LYS A 261 -43.20 -65.79 -47.60
C LYS A 261 -44.11 -65.66 -46.38
N ASP A 262 -45.41 -65.55 -46.62
CA ASP A 262 -46.41 -65.80 -45.58
C ASP A 262 -46.64 -67.30 -45.30
N LEU A 263 -47.42 -67.58 -44.26
CA LEU A 263 -47.86 -68.93 -43.89
C LEU A 263 -48.75 -69.62 -44.94
N LEU A 264 -49.21 -68.90 -45.97
CA LEU A 264 -49.92 -69.47 -47.12
C LEU A 264 -48.95 -69.82 -48.26
N GLY A 265 -47.74 -69.25 -48.26
CA GLY A 265 -46.70 -69.44 -49.26
C GLY A 265 -46.56 -68.31 -50.28
N ASN A 266 -47.29 -67.19 -50.11
CA ASN A 266 -47.18 -66.01 -50.98
C ASN A 266 -45.85 -65.29 -50.70
N ALA A 267 -45.05 -65.07 -51.73
CA ALA A 267 -43.78 -64.34 -51.64
C ALA A 267 -43.98 -62.81 -51.69
N MET A 268 -43.04 -62.04 -51.15
CA MET A 268 -43.00 -60.59 -51.35
C MET A 268 -42.86 -60.23 -52.85
N ALA A 269 -43.47 -59.13 -53.27
CA ALA A 269 -43.40 -58.69 -54.68
C ALA A 269 -41.97 -58.41 -55.16
N LYS A 270 -41.13 -57.83 -54.29
CA LYS A 270 -39.76 -57.38 -54.57
C LYS A 270 -38.95 -57.23 -53.28
N ASP A 271 -37.64 -57.19 -53.41
CA ASP A 271 -36.71 -56.86 -52.32
C ASP A 271 -37.04 -55.49 -51.70
N THR A 272 -36.99 -55.42 -50.37
CA THR A 272 -37.05 -54.18 -49.60
C THR A 272 -35.67 -53.84 -49.06
N THR A 273 -35.17 -52.65 -49.40
CA THR A 273 -33.87 -52.14 -48.98
C THR A 273 -33.99 -50.80 -48.26
N TRP A 274 -33.26 -50.66 -47.16
CA TRP A 274 -33.13 -49.40 -46.44
C TRP A 274 -31.72 -49.25 -45.86
N SER A 275 -31.31 -48.02 -45.63
CA SER A 275 -29.99 -47.69 -45.08
C SER A 275 -30.12 -46.75 -43.89
N PHE A 276 -29.16 -46.82 -42.98
CA PHE A 276 -29.05 -45.97 -41.80
C PHE A 276 -27.56 -45.72 -41.48
N ALA A 277 -27.28 -44.72 -40.64
CA ALA A 277 -25.93 -44.36 -40.22
C ALA A 277 -25.77 -44.49 -38.70
N THR A 278 -24.73 -45.20 -38.26
CA THR A 278 -24.33 -45.28 -36.86
C THR A 278 -23.79 -43.95 -36.34
N GLY A 279 -23.95 -43.71 -35.05
CA GLY A 279 -23.44 -42.52 -34.39
C GLY A 279 -21.92 -42.39 -34.40
N THR A 280 -21.44 -41.15 -34.28
CA THR A 280 -20.07 -40.87 -33.83
C THR A 280 -19.96 -41.18 -32.34
N LEU A 281 -18.77 -41.58 -31.88
CA LEU A 281 -18.50 -41.64 -30.44
C LEU A 281 -18.54 -40.22 -29.85
N PRO A 282 -19.05 -40.05 -28.61
CA PRO A 282 -18.85 -38.80 -27.88
C PRO A 282 -17.36 -38.58 -27.62
N ILE A 283 -16.92 -37.32 -27.76
CA ILE A 283 -15.57 -36.86 -27.39
C ILE A 283 -15.71 -35.62 -26.52
N ILE A 284 -14.72 -35.34 -25.67
CA ILE A 284 -14.64 -34.07 -24.94
C ILE A 284 -13.98 -33.03 -25.85
N THR A 285 -14.64 -31.89 -26.04
CA THR A 285 -14.24 -30.82 -26.97
C THR A 285 -13.60 -29.64 -26.25
N ILE A 286 -14.02 -29.37 -25.00
CA ILE A 286 -13.51 -28.30 -24.15
C ILE A 286 -13.39 -28.82 -22.71
N ILE A 287 -12.33 -28.45 -22.01
CA ILE A 287 -12.14 -28.63 -20.57
C ILE A 287 -11.88 -27.28 -19.91
N SER A 288 -12.36 -27.09 -18.69
CA SER A 288 -12.01 -25.95 -17.84
C SER A 288 -11.74 -26.43 -16.40
N PRO A 289 -10.64 -26.02 -15.75
CA PRO A 289 -9.49 -25.34 -16.33
C PRO A 289 -8.86 -26.15 -17.48
N GLN A 290 -8.08 -25.48 -18.34
CA GLN A 290 -7.31 -26.15 -19.38
C GLN A 290 -6.23 -27.06 -18.75
N ASP A 291 -5.87 -28.14 -19.44
CA ASP A 291 -4.75 -29.00 -19.02
C ASP A 291 -3.44 -28.20 -18.90
N GLY A 292 -2.77 -28.35 -17.77
CA GLY A 292 -1.56 -27.59 -17.41
C GLY A 292 -1.81 -26.15 -16.93
N ALA A 293 -3.07 -25.71 -16.76
CA ALA A 293 -3.35 -24.36 -16.28
C ALA A 293 -2.77 -24.10 -14.87
N VAL A 294 -2.18 -22.93 -14.68
CA VAL A 294 -1.69 -22.43 -13.39
C VAL A 294 -2.54 -21.24 -12.93
N ASP A 295 -2.38 -20.84 -11.67
CA ASP A 295 -3.10 -19.73 -11.03
C ASP A 295 -4.64 -19.81 -11.10
N VAL A 296 -5.16 -21.04 -11.14
CA VAL A 296 -6.61 -21.31 -11.13
C VAL A 296 -7.25 -20.85 -9.82
N VAL A 297 -8.39 -20.17 -9.91
CA VAL A 297 -9.12 -19.69 -8.72
C VAL A 297 -9.65 -20.89 -7.92
N ARG A 298 -9.48 -20.84 -6.60
CA ARG A 298 -9.76 -21.99 -5.70
C ARG A 298 -11.21 -22.46 -5.67
N ASN A 299 -12.16 -21.59 -6.06
CA ASN A 299 -13.58 -21.91 -6.18
C ASN A 299 -14.02 -22.12 -7.64
N THR A 300 -13.09 -22.36 -8.58
CA THR A 300 -13.43 -22.68 -9.97
C THR A 300 -14.12 -24.03 -10.07
N ASN A 301 -15.35 -24.03 -10.60
CA ASN A 301 -16.03 -25.23 -11.06
C ASN A 301 -15.24 -25.87 -12.22
N VAL A 302 -14.92 -27.15 -12.08
CA VAL A 302 -14.22 -27.92 -13.12
C VAL A 302 -15.26 -28.44 -14.11
N THR A 303 -15.06 -28.25 -15.42
CA THR A 303 -16.04 -28.62 -16.46
C THR A 303 -15.41 -29.38 -17.62
N ALA A 304 -16.25 -30.15 -18.32
CA ALA A 304 -15.94 -30.74 -19.60
C ALA A 304 -17.17 -30.70 -20.51
N THR A 305 -17.02 -30.16 -21.72
CA THR A 305 -18.06 -30.12 -22.75
C THR A 305 -17.84 -31.26 -23.73
N PHE A 306 -18.90 -31.98 -24.09
CA PHE A 306 -18.88 -33.09 -25.04
C PHE A 306 -19.24 -32.64 -26.46
N SER A 307 -18.97 -33.48 -27.46
CA SER A 307 -19.33 -33.24 -28.86
C SER A 307 -20.82 -33.41 -29.17
N LYS A 308 -21.58 -34.09 -28.31
CA LYS A 308 -23.04 -34.27 -28.43
C LYS A 308 -23.71 -34.52 -27.05
N LEU A 309 -25.03 -34.66 -27.07
CA LEU A 309 -25.86 -34.92 -25.88
C LEU A 309 -25.49 -36.25 -25.20
N MET A 310 -25.20 -36.17 -23.91
CA MET A 310 -24.87 -37.31 -23.05
C MET A 310 -26.06 -37.75 -22.21
N ASN A 311 -26.09 -39.02 -21.82
CA ASN A 311 -26.99 -39.52 -20.80
C ASN A 311 -26.49 -39.05 -19.42
N GLY A 312 -27.08 -37.97 -18.90
CA GLY A 312 -26.73 -37.39 -17.60
C GLY A 312 -26.79 -38.36 -16.42
N ALA A 313 -27.58 -39.44 -16.49
CA ALA A 313 -27.60 -40.49 -15.47
C ALA A 313 -26.34 -41.37 -15.43
N THR A 314 -25.40 -41.18 -16.36
CA THR A 314 -24.06 -41.79 -16.37
C THR A 314 -22.95 -40.81 -16.00
N ILE A 315 -23.30 -39.55 -15.67
CA ILE A 315 -22.35 -38.48 -15.32
C ILE A 315 -22.57 -38.12 -13.85
N ASP A 316 -21.78 -38.75 -12.98
CA ASP A 316 -21.91 -38.70 -11.53
C ASP A 316 -20.53 -38.61 -10.83
N GLN A 317 -20.52 -38.70 -9.50
CA GLN A 317 -19.30 -38.65 -8.68
C GLN A 317 -18.35 -39.86 -8.85
N THR A 318 -18.76 -40.91 -9.57
CA THR A 318 -17.92 -42.06 -9.93
C THR A 318 -17.30 -41.91 -11.31
N SER A 319 -18.03 -41.31 -12.25
CA SER A 319 -17.60 -41.13 -13.64
C SER A 319 -16.93 -39.78 -13.92
N PHE A 320 -17.20 -38.73 -13.13
CA PHE A 320 -16.45 -37.47 -13.12
C PHE A 320 -15.87 -37.23 -11.71
N THR A 321 -14.54 -37.25 -11.60
CA THR A 321 -13.81 -37.15 -10.32
C THR A 321 -12.75 -36.06 -10.35
N LEU A 322 -12.44 -35.52 -9.17
CA LEU A 322 -11.34 -34.59 -8.94
C LEU A 322 -10.45 -35.12 -7.81
N LYS A 323 -9.12 -35.05 -7.98
CA LYS A 323 -8.14 -35.53 -7.00
C LYS A 323 -7.01 -34.54 -6.74
N GLN A 324 -6.44 -34.60 -5.55
CA GLN A 324 -5.17 -33.99 -5.17
C GLN A 324 -4.19 -35.12 -4.82
N GLY A 325 -3.25 -35.41 -5.71
CA GLY A 325 -2.49 -36.66 -5.66
C GLY A 325 -3.40 -37.89 -5.62
N ASN A 326 -3.30 -38.69 -4.56
CA ASN A 326 -4.18 -39.86 -4.35
C ASN A 326 -5.55 -39.51 -3.73
N THR A 327 -5.65 -38.37 -3.04
CA THR A 327 -6.81 -37.92 -2.27
C THR A 327 -7.96 -37.52 -3.18
N SER A 328 -9.14 -38.12 -3.00
CA SER A 328 -10.36 -37.68 -3.70
C SER A 328 -10.91 -36.40 -3.07
N ILE A 329 -11.27 -35.43 -3.92
CA ILE A 329 -11.97 -34.20 -3.50
C ILE A 329 -13.47 -34.47 -3.56
N LEU A 330 -14.22 -33.94 -2.60
CA LEU A 330 -15.68 -34.01 -2.60
C LEU A 330 -16.27 -32.83 -3.36
N GLY A 331 -17.19 -33.11 -4.28
CA GLY A 331 -17.85 -32.12 -5.13
C GLY A 331 -19.20 -32.61 -5.63
N LEU A 332 -20.10 -31.69 -5.94
CA LEU A 332 -21.34 -31.99 -6.64
C LEU A 332 -21.05 -32.14 -8.14
N VAL A 333 -21.47 -33.25 -8.74
CA VAL A 333 -21.46 -33.42 -10.20
C VAL A 333 -22.83 -33.07 -10.75
N THR A 334 -22.86 -32.26 -11.80
CA THR A 334 -24.05 -31.93 -12.59
C THR A 334 -23.76 -32.09 -14.07
N TYR A 335 -24.82 -32.27 -14.88
CA TYR A 335 -24.75 -32.27 -16.33
C TYR A 335 -25.91 -31.44 -16.89
N SER A 336 -25.60 -30.52 -17.81
CA SER A 336 -26.60 -29.70 -18.50
C SER A 336 -26.18 -29.40 -19.92
N GLU A 337 -27.16 -29.40 -20.83
CA GLU A 337 -26.99 -29.18 -22.28
C GLU A 337 -25.96 -30.13 -22.91
N MET A 338 -24.68 -29.75 -22.94
CA MET A 338 -23.57 -30.58 -23.43
C MET A 338 -22.36 -30.62 -22.47
N THR A 339 -22.50 -30.08 -21.26
CA THR A 339 -21.38 -29.87 -20.32
C THR A 339 -21.62 -30.58 -18.99
N ALA A 340 -20.65 -31.41 -18.59
CA ALA A 340 -20.51 -31.89 -17.23
C ALA A 340 -19.76 -30.86 -16.37
N GLN A 341 -20.17 -30.72 -15.12
CA GLN A 341 -19.56 -29.81 -14.15
C GLN A 341 -19.36 -30.51 -12.81
N PHE A 342 -18.15 -30.42 -12.26
CA PHE A 342 -17.78 -30.82 -10.91
C PHE A 342 -17.55 -29.53 -10.10
N ASN A 343 -18.39 -29.29 -9.09
CA ASN A 343 -18.30 -28.14 -8.18
C ASN A 343 -17.80 -28.63 -6.80
N PRO A 344 -16.56 -28.32 -6.38
CA PRO A 344 -16.05 -28.71 -5.07
C PRO A 344 -16.92 -28.20 -3.90
N ILE A 345 -17.12 -29.03 -2.86
CA ILE A 345 -17.91 -28.63 -1.67
C ILE A 345 -17.17 -27.57 -0.83
N ILE A 346 -15.84 -27.52 -0.93
CA ILE A 346 -14.95 -26.60 -0.23
C ILE A 346 -13.96 -26.04 -1.25
N ASP A 347 -13.62 -24.75 -1.12
CA ASP A 347 -12.51 -24.10 -1.84
C ASP A 347 -11.27 -25.01 -1.88
N LEU A 348 -10.72 -25.19 -3.09
CA LEU A 348 -9.50 -25.96 -3.29
C LEU A 348 -8.32 -25.31 -2.54
N LEU A 349 -7.40 -26.12 -2.04
CA LEU A 349 -6.21 -25.63 -1.33
C LEU A 349 -5.30 -24.86 -2.32
N PRO A 350 -4.63 -23.79 -1.87
CA PRO A 350 -3.80 -22.95 -2.72
C PRO A 350 -2.48 -23.61 -3.12
N GLY A 351 -1.98 -23.31 -4.33
CA GLY A 351 -0.65 -23.74 -4.80
C GLY A 351 -0.49 -25.25 -4.98
N LEU A 352 -1.58 -26.01 -5.13
CA LEU A 352 -1.56 -27.47 -5.29
C LEU A 352 -2.02 -27.90 -6.68
N GLU A 353 -1.41 -28.96 -7.19
CA GLU A 353 -1.86 -29.64 -8.41
C GLU A 353 -3.09 -30.51 -8.12
N TYR A 354 -4.12 -30.32 -8.93
CA TYR A 354 -5.34 -31.12 -8.98
C TYR A 354 -5.43 -31.86 -10.31
N THR A 355 -5.85 -33.12 -10.27
CA THR A 355 -6.13 -33.95 -11.45
C THR A 355 -7.63 -34.21 -11.55
N ALA A 356 -8.25 -33.76 -12.64
CA ALA A 356 -9.62 -34.07 -12.99
C ALA A 356 -9.67 -35.28 -13.94
N LYS A 357 -10.71 -36.10 -13.82
CA LYS A 357 -10.90 -37.31 -14.64
C LYS A 357 -12.36 -37.55 -15.00
N ILE A 358 -12.63 -37.80 -16.27
CA ILE A 358 -13.87 -38.40 -16.77
C ILE A 358 -13.58 -39.81 -17.30
N THR A 359 -14.38 -40.80 -16.91
CA THR A 359 -14.17 -42.21 -17.26
C THR A 359 -14.92 -42.66 -18.52
N GLN A 360 -14.51 -43.78 -19.11
CA GLN A 360 -15.28 -44.53 -20.13
C GLN A 360 -16.71 -44.92 -19.66
N GLY A 361 -17.04 -44.77 -18.38
CA GLY A 361 -18.39 -45.06 -17.87
C GLY A 361 -19.48 -44.09 -18.36
N VAL A 362 -19.11 -42.88 -18.81
CA VAL A 362 -20.07 -41.91 -19.37
C VAL A 362 -20.55 -42.35 -20.75
N LYS A 363 -21.85 -42.22 -21.01
CA LYS A 363 -22.50 -42.67 -22.25
C LYS A 363 -23.34 -41.58 -22.90
N ASP A 364 -23.48 -41.64 -24.22
CA ASP A 364 -24.47 -40.85 -24.95
C ASP A 364 -25.91 -41.40 -24.80
N LEU A 365 -26.89 -40.71 -25.37
CA LEU A 365 -28.30 -41.15 -25.37
C LEU A 365 -28.55 -42.44 -26.17
N ALA A 366 -27.61 -42.87 -27.00
CA ALA A 366 -27.63 -44.11 -27.76
C ALA A 366 -26.82 -45.24 -27.07
N GLY A 367 -26.23 -44.98 -25.89
CA GLY A 367 -25.49 -45.95 -25.08
C GLY A 367 -23.98 -46.02 -25.33
N ASN A 368 -23.44 -45.21 -26.25
CA ASN A 368 -22.04 -45.27 -26.68
C ASN A 368 -21.13 -44.51 -25.71
N THR A 369 -19.98 -45.08 -25.37
CA THR A 369 -19.00 -44.49 -24.44
C THR A 369 -18.03 -43.52 -25.13
N ILE A 370 -17.33 -42.70 -24.35
CA ILE A 370 -16.10 -42.06 -24.84
C ILE A 370 -15.02 -43.12 -25.15
N GLU A 371 -14.10 -42.83 -26.07
CA GLU A 371 -13.07 -43.78 -26.52
C GLU A 371 -12.16 -44.27 -25.39
N LYS A 372 -11.76 -43.37 -24.48
CA LYS A 372 -10.89 -43.66 -23.33
C LYS A 372 -11.15 -42.68 -22.20
N ASP A 373 -10.68 -43.04 -21.00
CA ASP A 373 -10.64 -42.12 -19.86
C ASP A 373 -9.91 -40.83 -20.24
N SER A 374 -10.51 -39.68 -19.95
CA SER A 374 -9.93 -38.36 -20.14
C SER A 374 -9.46 -37.82 -18.79
N THR A 375 -8.18 -37.46 -18.71
CA THR A 375 -7.55 -36.90 -17.50
C THR A 375 -6.83 -35.62 -17.84
N TRP A 376 -7.01 -34.58 -17.03
CA TRP A 376 -6.29 -33.32 -17.16
C TRP A 376 -5.92 -32.75 -15.78
N LYS A 377 -4.93 -31.87 -15.77
CA LYS A 377 -4.34 -31.30 -14.56
C LYS A 377 -4.44 -29.78 -14.55
N PHE A 378 -4.51 -29.21 -13.36
CA PHE A 378 -4.36 -27.78 -13.14
C PHE A 378 -3.78 -27.49 -11.76
N THR A 379 -3.13 -26.34 -11.59
CA THR A 379 -2.59 -25.87 -10.32
C THR A 379 -3.39 -24.67 -9.84
N THR A 380 -3.88 -24.73 -8.61
CA THR A 380 -4.54 -23.59 -7.97
C THR A 380 -3.56 -22.45 -7.71
N GLY A 381 -4.04 -21.21 -7.78
CA GLY A 381 -3.25 -20.05 -7.40
C GLY A 381 -2.68 -20.17 -6.00
N ASN A 382 -1.43 -19.76 -5.86
CA ASN A 382 -0.77 -19.67 -4.56
C ASN A 382 -1.58 -18.78 -3.61
N LEU A 383 -1.44 -19.02 -2.31
CA LEU A 383 -1.81 -18.00 -1.34
C LEU A 383 -0.80 -16.86 -1.49
N ILE A 384 -1.16 -15.85 -2.27
CA ILE A 384 -0.62 -14.50 -2.10
C ILE A 384 -1.04 -14.02 -0.70
N VAL A 385 -0.25 -14.41 0.30
CA VAL A 385 -0.31 -13.82 1.63
C VAL A 385 -0.01 -12.34 1.42
N PRO A 386 -0.96 -11.41 1.69
CA PRO A 386 -0.71 -10.00 1.48
C PRO A 386 0.45 -9.59 2.39
N VAL A 387 1.52 -9.05 1.79
CA VAL A 387 2.65 -8.50 2.55
C VAL A 387 2.13 -7.25 3.25
N LEU A 388 1.66 -7.42 4.48
CA LEU A 388 1.00 -6.37 5.24
C LEU A 388 1.94 -5.18 5.47
N PRO A 389 1.41 -3.94 5.47
CA PRO A 389 2.22 -2.79 5.83
C PRO A 389 2.72 -2.90 7.27
N PHE A 390 3.92 -2.38 7.52
CA PHE A 390 4.50 -2.22 8.85
C PHE A 390 5.44 -1.00 8.85
N VAL A 391 5.74 -0.47 10.03
CA VAL A 391 6.69 0.66 10.17
C VAL A 391 8.12 0.12 10.14
N THR A 392 8.95 0.63 9.24
CA THR A 392 10.36 0.24 9.06
C THR A 392 11.32 1.11 9.87
N LEU A 393 10.94 2.36 10.15
CA LEU A 393 11.74 3.32 10.92
C LEU A 393 10.81 4.34 11.59
N THR A 394 11.16 4.75 12.82
CA THR A 394 10.57 5.92 13.48
C THR A 394 11.63 6.98 13.70
N ASP A 395 11.23 8.25 13.64
CA ASP A 395 12.06 9.39 14.04
C ASP A 395 11.24 10.37 14.89
N PRO A 396 11.44 10.42 16.22
CA PRO A 396 12.51 9.76 16.97
C PRO A 396 12.42 8.22 16.96
N VAL A 397 13.59 7.58 17.04
CA VAL A 397 13.70 6.14 17.32
C VAL A 397 13.14 5.82 18.71
N ASP A 398 12.77 4.56 18.97
CA ASP A 398 12.24 4.19 20.29
C ASP A 398 13.26 4.44 21.42
N ALA A 399 12.73 4.81 22.59
CA ALA A 399 13.43 5.27 23.78
C ALA A 399 14.41 6.46 23.56
N ALA A 400 14.31 7.20 22.44
CA ALA A 400 15.23 8.31 22.15
C ALA A 400 15.23 9.39 23.27
N PRO A 401 16.39 9.70 23.87
CA PRO A 401 16.52 10.78 24.84
C PRO A 401 16.75 12.13 24.16
N ASN A 402 16.57 13.22 24.92
CA ASN A 402 16.96 14.57 24.52
C ASN A 402 16.37 15.06 23.18
N VAL A 403 15.12 14.67 22.88
CA VAL A 403 14.45 15.09 21.65
C VAL A 403 14.10 16.59 21.67
N PRO A 404 14.41 17.37 20.60
CA PRO A 404 14.06 18.79 20.52
C PRO A 404 12.55 19.07 20.66
N LEU A 405 12.19 20.19 21.28
CA LEU A 405 10.79 20.53 21.57
C LEU A 405 9.96 20.83 20.31
N ASN A 406 10.61 21.15 19.19
CA ASN A 406 9.99 21.40 17.88
C ASN A 406 10.04 20.17 16.95
N LYS A 407 10.30 18.96 17.47
CA LYS A 407 10.42 17.74 16.67
C LYS A 407 9.11 17.38 15.96
N VAL A 408 9.15 17.35 14.62
CA VAL A 408 8.17 16.61 13.82
C VAL A 408 8.46 15.12 13.98
N ILE A 409 7.44 14.35 14.30
CA ILE A 409 7.53 12.93 14.62
C ILE A 409 7.16 12.14 13.36
N THR A 410 8.01 11.22 12.93
CA THR A 410 7.88 10.52 11.63
C THR A 410 7.81 9.01 11.84
N ALA A 411 6.99 8.35 11.02
CA ALA A 411 6.98 6.90 10.86
C ALA A 411 7.06 6.56 9.36
N THR A 412 8.10 5.83 8.97
CA THR A 412 8.29 5.35 7.59
C THR A 412 7.75 3.93 7.46
N PHE A 413 7.01 3.65 6.39
CA PHE A 413 6.33 2.39 6.14
C PHE A 413 7.11 1.48 5.18
N SER A 414 6.83 0.18 5.23
CA SER A 414 7.42 -0.84 4.35
C SER A 414 6.96 -0.76 2.89
N LYS A 415 5.82 -0.11 2.63
CA LYS A 415 5.25 0.16 1.31
C LYS A 415 4.25 1.32 1.38
N ALA A 416 3.69 1.72 0.23
CA ALA A 416 2.78 2.85 0.14
C ALA A 416 1.46 2.63 0.90
N MET A 417 1.06 3.61 1.70
CA MET A 417 -0.17 3.62 2.49
C MET A 417 -1.32 4.34 1.76
N ASP A 418 -2.56 3.99 2.08
CA ASP A 418 -3.73 4.79 1.73
C ASP A 418 -3.72 6.08 2.54
N LEU A 419 -3.50 7.20 1.83
CA LEU A 419 -3.53 8.59 2.32
C LEU A 419 -4.71 8.90 3.23
N SER A 420 -5.90 8.32 2.98
CA SER A 420 -7.08 8.57 3.80
C SER A 420 -7.00 7.90 5.19
N THR A 421 -6.21 6.84 5.31
CA THR A 421 -6.06 6.05 6.54
C THR A 421 -4.91 6.51 7.44
N ILE A 422 -4.00 7.36 6.95
CA ILE A 422 -2.94 7.97 7.76
C ILE A 422 -3.42 9.34 8.26
N ASN A 423 -4.02 9.36 9.46
CA ASN A 423 -4.69 10.53 10.01
C ASN A 423 -4.61 10.54 11.55
N SER A 424 -5.21 11.55 12.19
CA SER A 424 -5.17 11.74 13.66
C SER A 424 -5.90 10.69 14.51
N SER A 425 -6.52 9.68 13.90
CA SER A 425 -7.04 8.48 14.60
C SER A 425 -6.09 7.27 14.53
N THR A 426 -5.15 7.26 13.57
CA THR A 426 -4.24 6.14 13.33
C THR A 426 -2.79 6.48 13.69
N PHE A 427 -2.32 7.70 13.45
CA PHE A 427 -1.06 8.21 13.99
C PHE A 427 -1.35 9.04 15.26
N LEU A 428 -1.14 8.41 16.42
CA LEU A 428 -1.38 9.02 17.73
C LEU A 428 -0.06 9.38 18.41
N VAL A 429 -0.06 10.52 19.10
CA VAL A 429 1.00 10.94 20.03
C VAL A 429 0.35 11.33 21.35
N LYS A 430 0.86 10.81 22.47
CA LYS A 430 0.28 10.98 23.81
C LYS A 430 1.35 11.33 24.85
N LYS A 431 1.01 12.17 25.83
CA LYS A 431 1.79 12.39 27.05
C LYS A 431 0.97 11.90 28.25
N ALA A 432 1.51 10.97 29.03
CA ALA A 432 0.82 10.38 30.19
C ALA A 432 -0.64 9.94 29.88
N GLY A 433 -0.85 9.31 28.72
CA GLY A 433 -2.16 8.87 28.21
C GLY A 433 -2.99 9.95 27.50
N VAL A 434 -2.74 11.25 27.73
CA VAL A 434 -3.48 12.36 27.12
C VAL A 434 -2.99 12.61 25.68
N PRO A 435 -3.87 12.67 24.66
CA PRO A 435 -3.48 13.01 23.29
C PRO A 435 -2.83 14.39 23.16
N VAL A 436 -1.79 14.47 22.33
CA VAL A 436 -1.19 15.73 21.88
C VAL A 436 -1.98 16.24 20.68
N LEU A 437 -2.26 17.55 20.63
CA LEU A 437 -2.84 18.16 19.44
C LEU A 437 -1.75 18.41 18.39
N GLY A 438 -2.04 18.08 17.14
CA GLY A 438 -1.12 18.20 16.02
C GLY A 438 -1.78 17.84 14.69
N PHE A 439 -1.05 18.04 13.62
CA PHE A 439 -1.47 17.74 12.25
C PHE A 439 -0.76 16.47 11.77
N VAL A 440 -1.51 15.57 11.14
CA VAL A 440 -0.96 14.38 10.49
C VAL A 440 -0.95 14.61 8.98
N ASP A 441 0.16 14.28 8.33
CA ASP A 441 0.36 14.33 6.89
C ASP A 441 1.12 13.06 6.43
N TYR A 442 1.02 12.69 5.15
CA TYR A 442 1.66 11.51 4.59
C TYR A 442 2.21 11.78 3.19
N SER A 443 3.51 11.53 2.98
CA SER A 443 4.17 11.76 1.70
C SER A 443 5.20 10.67 1.40
N GLY A 444 5.18 10.16 0.16
CA GLY A 444 6.03 9.06 -0.29
C GLY A 444 5.76 7.76 0.50
N LEU A 445 6.64 7.45 1.46
CA LEU A 445 6.54 6.32 2.38
C LEU A 445 6.49 6.75 3.85
N SER A 446 6.39 8.05 4.16
CA SER A 446 6.51 8.58 5.51
C SER A 446 5.24 9.30 5.95
N GLY A 447 4.63 8.82 7.03
CA GLY A 447 3.66 9.60 7.80
C GLY A 447 4.39 10.52 8.77
N THR A 448 3.91 11.75 8.93
CA THR A 448 4.45 12.74 9.87
C THR A 448 3.35 13.28 10.78
N PHE A 449 3.67 13.47 12.05
CA PHE A 449 2.87 14.19 13.03
C PHE A 449 3.63 15.47 13.42
N THR A 450 3.02 16.62 13.13
CA THR A 450 3.54 17.94 13.52
C THR A 450 2.74 18.45 14.72
N PRO A 451 3.34 18.56 15.93
CA PRO A 451 2.66 19.11 17.10
C PRO A 451 2.15 20.54 16.86
N ALA A 452 0.91 20.83 17.27
CA ALA A 452 0.28 22.16 17.12
C ALA A 452 0.85 23.22 18.07
N SER A 453 1.71 22.82 19.00
CA SER A 453 2.51 23.66 19.88
C SER A 453 3.79 22.90 20.26
N PRO A 454 4.89 23.57 20.63
CA PRO A 454 6.10 22.90 21.05
C PRO A 454 5.85 21.88 22.17
N LEU A 455 6.53 20.74 22.08
CA LEU A 455 6.47 19.69 23.09
C LEU A 455 7.01 20.22 24.43
N LEU A 456 6.48 19.69 25.52
CA LEU A 456 6.89 20.09 26.87
C LEU A 456 8.26 19.47 27.19
N PRO A 457 9.18 20.20 27.83
CA PRO A 457 10.51 19.70 28.16
C PRO A 457 10.47 18.63 29.28
N GLY A 458 11.47 17.76 29.28
CA GLY A 458 11.64 16.68 30.27
C GLY A 458 10.49 15.68 30.32
N ALA A 459 9.75 15.51 29.22
CA ALA A 459 8.54 14.71 29.17
C ALA A 459 8.67 13.54 28.20
N THR A 460 8.28 12.36 28.66
CA THR A 460 8.14 11.18 27.80
C THR A 460 6.82 11.25 27.02
N TYR A 461 6.90 10.99 25.73
CA TYR A 461 5.79 10.88 24.80
C TYR A 461 5.72 9.44 24.28
N ASN A 462 4.51 8.89 24.25
CA ASN A 462 4.21 7.59 23.65
C ASN A 462 3.52 7.81 22.31
N CYS A 463 4.02 7.16 21.27
CA CYS A 463 3.53 7.26 19.91
C CYS A 463 3.00 5.89 19.45
N SER A 464 1.99 5.91 18.58
CA SER A 464 1.49 4.69 17.96
C SER A 464 1.02 4.92 16.53
N ILE A 465 1.37 4.02 15.61
CA ILE A 465 0.59 3.80 14.39
C ILE A 465 -0.31 2.59 14.64
N THR A 466 -1.63 2.76 14.52
CA THR A 466 -2.59 1.69 14.81
C THR A 466 -2.88 0.80 13.60
N THR A 467 -3.44 -0.39 13.85
CA THR A 467 -4.04 -1.29 12.85
C THR A 467 -5.16 -0.65 12.00
N GLY A 468 -5.60 0.57 12.29
CA GLY A 468 -6.46 1.36 11.41
C GLY A 468 -5.76 1.87 10.13
N ALA A 469 -4.42 1.96 10.13
CA ALA A 469 -3.63 2.34 8.97
C ALA A 469 -3.55 1.20 7.94
N LYS A 470 -3.73 1.52 6.66
CA LYS A 470 -3.82 0.53 5.57
C LYS A 470 -2.95 0.88 4.37
N ASP A 471 -2.60 -0.14 3.59
CA ASP A 471 -2.01 0.05 2.27
C ASP A 471 -3.04 0.47 1.22
N VAL A 472 -2.55 0.84 0.02
CA VAL A 472 -3.38 1.24 -1.13
C VAL A 472 -4.30 0.12 -1.67
N ASP A 473 -4.06 -1.13 -1.29
CA ASP A 473 -4.88 -2.29 -1.62
C ASP A 473 -5.94 -2.58 -0.53
N GLY A 474 -5.94 -1.82 0.57
CA GLY A 474 -6.88 -1.90 1.68
C GLY A 474 -6.49 -2.85 2.83
N ASN A 475 -5.31 -3.45 2.82
CA ASN A 475 -4.84 -4.32 3.90
C ASN A 475 -4.33 -3.50 5.08
N ALA A 476 -4.77 -3.86 6.29
CA ALA A 476 -4.34 -3.24 7.54
C ALA A 476 -2.92 -3.67 7.97
N MET A 477 -2.28 -2.85 8.80
CA MET A 477 -1.12 -3.27 9.57
C MET A 477 -1.45 -4.47 10.47
N ALA A 478 -0.51 -5.39 10.68
CA ALA A 478 -0.73 -6.61 11.44
C ALA A 478 -0.94 -6.39 12.95
N ASN A 479 -0.26 -5.38 13.50
CA ASN A 479 -0.32 -4.97 14.91
C ASN A 479 -0.10 -3.45 14.99
N ASP A 480 -0.52 -2.83 16.08
CA ASP A 480 -0.15 -1.45 16.40
C ASP A 480 1.39 -1.37 16.59
N THR A 481 2.04 -0.44 15.87
CA THR A 481 3.45 -0.11 16.13
C THR A 481 3.50 0.92 17.26
N LEU A 482 4.11 0.55 18.38
CA LEU A 482 4.29 1.42 19.55
C LEU A 482 5.76 1.85 19.67
N TRP A 483 6.00 3.12 19.99
CA TRP A 483 7.32 3.61 20.40
C TRP A 483 7.20 4.80 21.34
N SER A 484 8.32 5.23 21.89
CA SER A 484 8.41 6.30 22.87
C SER A 484 9.66 7.14 22.67
N PHE A 485 9.63 8.37 23.18
CA PHE A 485 10.82 9.22 23.28
C PHE A 485 10.67 10.20 24.43
N THR A 486 11.78 10.77 24.90
CA THR A 486 11.79 11.81 25.95
C THR A 486 12.41 13.09 25.43
N THR A 487 11.71 14.21 25.59
CA THR A 487 12.19 15.53 25.18
C THR A 487 13.40 16.00 25.99
N VAL A 488 14.15 16.96 25.46
CA VAL A 488 15.21 17.66 26.21
C VAL A 488 14.68 18.11 27.59
N PRO A 489 15.41 17.85 28.68
CA PRO A 489 15.06 18.34 30.01
C PRO A 489 14.82 19.86 30.03
N PRO A 490 14.00 20.39 30.96
CA PRO A 490 13.89 21.84 31.14
C PRO A 490 15.28 22.40 31.47
N ILE A 491 15.68 23.44 30.76
CA ILE A 491 16.94 24.13 31.02
C ILE A 491 16.79 24.85 32.36
N VAL A 492 17.32 24.27 33.43
CA VAL A 492 17.44 24.94 34.72
C VAL A 492 18.44 26.08 34.53
N GLN A 493 17.98 27.30 34.75
CA GLN A 493 18.82 28.50 34.76
C GLN A 493 18.88 29.08 36.16
N TYR A 494 20.04 29.61 36.51
CA TYR A 494 20.30 30.31 37.76
C TYR A 494 20.69 31.76 37.48
N ASN A 495 20.29 32.65 38.37
CA ASN A 495 20.56 34.08 38.30
C ASN A 495 21.83 34.43 39.08
N LEU A 496 22.79 35.07 38.40
CA LEU A 496 23.99 35.63 39.00
C LEU A 496 23.86 37.15 39.07
N ASN A 497 23.68 37.66 40.28
CA ASN A 497 23.61 39.09 40.58
C ASN A 497 24.99 39.61 41.00
N LEU A 498 25.39 40.78 40.50
CA LEU A 498 26.64 41.44 40.87
C LEU A 498 26.37 42.86 41.40
N SER A 499 27.13 43.30 42.39
CA SER A 499 27.10 44.67 42.91
C SER A 499 28.51 45.17 43.25
N VAL A 500 28.62 46.48 43.56
CA VAL A 500 29.89 47.12 43.95
C VAL A 500 29.77 47.78 45.31
N LEU A 501 30.83 47.70 46.12
CA LEU A 501 30.90 48.30 47.45
C LEU A 501 32.27 48.96 47.68
N PRO A 502 32.34 50.26 48.04
CA PRO A 502 31.24 51.21 48.12
C PRO A 502 30.62 51.52 46.74
N LEU A 503 29.42 52.11 46.72
CA LEU A 503 28.78 52.51 45.47
C LEU A 503 29.65 53.55 44.73
N ASN A 504 29.69 53.46 43.39
CA ASN A 504 30.51 54.31 42.50
C ASN A 504 32.04 54.18 42.68
N SER A 505 32.53 53.06 43.22
CA SER A 505 33.97 52.76 43.29
C SER A 505 34.54 52.04 42.06
N GLY A 506 33.68 51.49 41.21
CA GLY A 506 34.07 50.71 40.03
C GLY A 506 32.86 50.11 39.29
N THR A 507 33.13 49.25 38.32
CA THR A 507 32.13 48.48 37.56
C THR A 507 32.36 46.99 37.68
N VAL A 508 31.30 46.22 37.37
CA VAL A 508 31.30 44.75 37.36
C VAL A 508 30.63 44.22 36.10
N THR A 509 31.11 43.09 35.61
CA THR A 509 30.60 42.39 34.42
C THR A 509 30.52 40.88 34.66
N GLY A 510 29.67 40.18 33.91
CA GLY A 510 29.37 38.75 34.10
C GLY A 510 28.10 38.44 34.91
N ALA A 511 27.19 39.40 35.06
CA ALA A 511 25.86 39.18 35.64
C ALA A 511 24.89 38.61 34.59
N GLY A 512 23.90 37.81 35.02
CA GLY A 512 22.83 37.31 34.14
C GLY A 512 22.27 35.93 34.50
N LEU A 513 21.41 35.41 33.62
CA LEU A 513 20.89 34.05 33.69
C LEU A 513 21.85 33.09 32.96
N TYR A 514 22.27 32.04 33.65
CA TYR A 514 23.13 30.99 33.09
C TYR A 514 22.52 29.61 33.33
N ASN A 515 22.73 28.70 32.38
CA ASN A 515 22.30 27.30 32.52
C ASN A 515 23.06 26.62 33.68
N THR A 516 22.42 25.69 34.37
CA THR A 516 23.07 24.84 35.38
C THR A 516 24.34 24.18 34.85
N GLY A 517 25.41 24.18 35.65
CA GLY A 517 26.73 23.67 35.27
C GLY A 517 27.55 24.60 34.36
N ALA A 518 27.06 25.81 34.01
CA ALA A 518 27.83 26.76 33.22
C ALA A 518 29.06 27.27 34.00
N SER A 519 30.21 27.31 33.32
CA SER A 519 31.40 28.02 33.81
C SER A 519 31.24 29.51 33.52
N VAL A 520 31.07 30.32 34.56
CA VAL A 520 30.85 31.76 34.47
C VAL A 520 32.09 32.50 34.96
N THR A 521 32.47 33.58 34.28
CA THR A 521 33.56 34.48 34.71
C THR A 521 32.99 35.86 34.98
N VAL A 522 33.28 36.40 36.16
CA VAL A 522 32.99 37.78 36.55
C VAL A 522 34.27 38.61 36.52
N SER A 523 34.15 39.90 36.21
CA SER A 523 35.28 40.84 36.19
C SER A 523 34.89 42.19 36.79
N ALA A 524 35.69 42.65 37.75
CA ALA A 524 35.59 43.94 38.41
C ALA A 524 36.66 44.91 37.86
N ASN A 525 36.30 46.19 37.69
CA ASN A 525 37.22 47.24 37.24
C ASN A 525 37.07 48.46 38.16
N ALA A 526 38.15 48.91 38.79
CA ALA A 526 38.11 50.05 39.71
C ALA A 526 38.05 51.39 38.96
N PHE A 527 37.37 52.38 39.53
CA PHE A 527 37.44 53.76 39.08
C PHE A 527 38.65 54.50 39.66
N ALA A 528 39.01 55.63 39.05
CA ALA A 528 40.11 56.47 39.54
C ALA A 528 39.87 56.90 40.99
N GLY A 529 40.89 56.71 41.84
CA GLY A 529 40.79 56.91 43.29
C GLY A 529 40.35 55.66 44.07
N PHE A 530 40.14 54.52 43.41
CA PHE A 530 39.84 53.24 44.05
C PHE A 530 40.75 52.10 43.56
N GLU A 531 40.92 51.08 44.40
CA GLU A 531 41.55 49.80 44.07
C GLU A 531 40.57 48.65 44.37
N PHE A 532 40.64 47.55 43.62
CA PHE A 532 39.86 46.35 43.89
C PHE A 532 40.50 45.55 45.04
N VAL A 533 39.67 45.03 45.95
CA VAL A 533 40.09 44.28 47.14
C VAL A 533 39.78 42.80 47.00
N ASN A 534 38.49 42.46 46.84
CA ASN A 534 38.02 41.07 46.68
C ASN A 534 36.57 40.99 46.19
N TRP A 535 36.21 39.82 45.66
CA TRP A 535 34.83 39.36 45.53
C TRP A 535 34.38 38.73 46.83
N THR A 536 33.17 39.07 47.32
CA THR A 536 32.53 38.41 48.47
C THR A 536 31.15 37.86 48.12
N GLU A 537 30.73 36.81 48.83
CA GLU A 537 29.36 36.27 48.84
C GLU A 537 28.92 36.11 50.29
N GLY A 538 27.76 36.65 50.67
CA GLY A 538 27.31 36.65 52.08
C GLY A 538 28.29 37.32 53.07
N GLY A 539 29.20 38.17 52.57
CA GLY A 539 30.30 38.77 53.34
C GLY A 539 31.60 37.93 53.41
N ILE A 540 31.60 36.69 52.93
CA ILE A 540 32.79 35.82 52.89
C ILE A 540 33.54 36.04 51.57
N SER A 541 34.87 36.19 51.63
CA SER A 541 35.73 36.38 50.45
C SER A 541 35.78 35.11 49.59
N VAL A 542 35.42 35.21 48.31
CA VAL A 542 35.41 34.09 47.35
C VAL A 542 36.52 34.18 46.28
N SER A 543 37.08 35.36 46.05
CA SER A 543 38.29 35.57 45.23
C SER A 543 38.96 36.90 45.58
N THR A 544 40.29 36.95 45.61
CA THR A 544 41.07 38.20 45.72
C THR A 544 41.60 38.68 44.35
N LEU A 545 41.23 38.01 43.26
CA LEU A 545 41.50 38.45 41.89
C LEU A 545 40.30 39.25 41.37
N ASP A 546 40.58 40.31 40.60
CA ASP A 546 39.58 41.14 39.91
C ASP A 546 38.65 40.32 39.00
N THR A 547 39.20 39.24 38.46
CA THR A 547 38.58 38.23 37.61
C THR A 547 38.38 36.94 38.40
N TYR A 548 37.17 36.38 38.34
CA TYR A 548 36.84 35.16 39.09
C TYR A 548 35.94 34.23 38.25
N THR A 549 36.40 33.00 38.04
CA THR A 549 35.70 31.97 37.27
C THR A 549 35.23 30.83 38.17
N PHE A 550 33.96 30.41 38.04
CA PHE A 550 33.37 29.33 38.81
C PHE A 550 32.20 28.66 38.07
N VAL A 551 31.72 27.52 38.56
CA VAL A 551 30.55 26.81 38.01
C VAL A 551 29.28 27.24 38.74
N LEU A 552 28.25 27.67 37.99
CA LEU A 552 26.97 28.11 38.57
C LEU A 552 25.97 26.95 38.65
N ASN A 553 25.67 26.51 39.88
CA ASN A 553 24.72 25.41 40.18
C ASN A 553 23.60 25.83 41.16
N ALA A 554 23.49 27.12 41.46
CA ALA A 554 22.46 27.76 42.28
C ALA A 554 22.47 29.26 41.96
N ASP A 555 21.42 29.99 42.36
CA ASP A 555 21.43 31.46 42.32
C ASP A 555 22.54 32.01 43.23
N ARG A 556 23.24 33.06 42.78
CA ARG A 556 24.36 33.68 43.50
C ARG A 556 24.28 35.20 43.49
N THR A 557 24.87 35.82 44.51
CA THR A 557 25.00 37.28 44.61
C THR A 557 26.40 37.62 45.08
N LEU A 558 27.22 38.16 44.17
CA LEU A 558 28.60 38.54 44.46
C LEU A 558 28.74 40.06 44.56
N ILE A 559 29.54 40.51 45.52
CA ILE A 559 29.89 41.92 45.72
C ILE A 559 31.37 42.08 45.35
N ALA A 560 31.69 42.98 44.42
CA ALA A 560 33.04 43.46 44.20
C ALA A 560 33.33 44.57 45.21
N ASN A 561 34.29 44.35 46.10
CA ASN A 561 34.66 45.27 47.16
C ASN A 561 35.90 46.06 46.72
N PHE A 562 35.89 47.37 46.96
CA PHE A 562 36.93 48.30 46.58
C PHE A 562 37.35 49.16 47.78
N SER A 563 38.62 49.57 47.80
CA SER A 563 39.20 50.49 48.79
C SER A 563 39.52 51.83 48.12
N ALA A 564 39.47 52.92 48.89
CA ALA A 564 39.81 54.26 48.38
C ALA A 564 41.32 54.50 48.46
N ILE A 565 41.95 54.84 47.33
CA ILE A 565 43.38 55.17 47.24
C ILE A 565 43.57 56.62 47.69
N ILE A 566 44.05 56.82 48.92
CA ILE A 566 44.34 58.16 49.44
C ILE A 566 45.53 58.77 48.70
N SER A 567 45.31 59.88 47.97
CA SER A 567 46.35 60.62 47.24
C SER A 567 46.97 61.76 48.03
N GLY A 568 46.25 62.30 49.02
CA GLY A 568 46.53 63.64 49.55
C GLY A 568 46.15 64.73 48.55
N PRO A 569 46.46 66.00 48.87
CA PRO A 569 46.18 67.15 48.00
C PRO A 569 47.05 67.12 46.72
N PRO A 570 46.77 67.96 45.71
CA PRO A 570 47.70 68.18 44.60
C PRO A 570 49.09 68.59 45.08
N GLY A 571 50.14 68.42 44.26
CA GLY A 571 51.47 68.97 44.56
C GLY A 571 51.44 70.51 44.71
N VAL A 572 52.44 71.07 45.39
CA VAL A 572 52.75 72.50 45.32
C VAL A 572 53.64 72.74 44.10
N ASP A 573 53.23 73.63 43.21
CA ASP A 573 54.07 74.00 42.07
C ASP A 573 55.20 74.91 42.56
N LEU A 574 56.45 74.52 42.29
CA LEU A 574 57.65 75.27 42.64
C LEU A 574 58.12 76.19 41.50
N GLY A 575 57.55 76.05 40.29
CA GLY A 575 58.04 76.71 39.08
C GLY A 575 59.56 76.53 38.92
N SER A 576 60.27 77.60 38.55
CA SER A 576 61.73 77.55 38.44
C SER A 576 62.47 77.40 39.78
N ALA A 577 61.83 77.56 40.94
CA ALA A 577 62.44 77.20 42.23
C ALA A 577 62.65 75.69 42.37
N GLY A 578 61.87 74.87 41.65
CA GLY A 578 62.03 73.41 41.59
C GLY A 578 63.37 72.94 41.01
N ASN A 579 64.10 73.81 40.31
CA ASN A 579 65.43 73.50 39.78
C ASN A 579 66.52 73.55 40.86
N PHE A 580 66.33 74.33 41.92
CA PHE A 580 67.35 74.54 42.95
C PHE A 580 67.30 73.44 44.01
N ALA A 581 68.49 73.01 44.47
CA ALA A 581 68.66 72.28 45.72
C ALA A 581 68.65 73.26 46.91
N ILE A 582 69.22 74.45 46.75
CA ILE A 582 69.22 75.53 47.75
C ILE A 582 68.90 76.87 47.09
N LEU A 583 67.92 77.59 47.65
CA LEU A 583 67.51 78.92 47.18
C LEU A 583 67.29 79.86 48.37
N ALA A 584 68.27 80.72 48.64
CA ALA A 584 68.25 81.71 49.72
C ALA A 584 67.91 83.13 49.21
N GLY A 585 67.84 84.12 50.09
CA GLY A 585 67.62 85.53 49.73
C GLY A 585 68.53 86.53 50.42
N SER A 586 68.94 86.24 51.65
CA SER A 586 69.97 87.00 52.40
C SER A 586 71.34 86.31 52.42
N GLY A 587 71.54 85.28 51.58
CA GLY A 587 72.81 84.57 51.39
C GLY A 587 72.80 83.12 51.86
N VAL A 588 73.85 82.38 51.48
CA VAL A 588 74.16 81.03 51.97
C VAL A 588 75.50 81.08 52.70
N SER A 589 75.59 80.46 53.88
CA SER A 589 76.85 80.28 54.62
C SER A 589 77.11 78.82 54.92
N ASN A 590 78.33 78.35 54.64
CA ASN A 590 78.78 76.99 54.91
C ASN A 590 80.05 77.00 55.76
N THR A 591 80.09 76.24 56.87
CA THR A 591 81.29 76.10 57.73
C THR A 591 81.99 74.75 57.55
N GLY A 592 81.32 73.74 57.01
CA GLY A 592 81.87 72.39 56.87
C GLY A 592 82.48 72.12 55.50
N VAL A 593 83.74 71.71 55.47
CA VAL A 593 84.49 71.51 54.20
C VAL A 593 83.98 70.34 53.36
N THR A 594 83.35 69.33 53.97
CA THR A 594 82.81 68.14 53.29
C THR A 594 81.33 68.26 52.91
N THR A 595 80.75 69.46 52.94
CA THR A 595 79.37 69.67 52.46
C THR A 595 79.25 69.32 50.98
N THR A 596 78.23 68.55 50.62
CA THR A 596 77.95 68.13 49.24
C THR A 596 76.50 68.43 48.87
N ILE A 597 76.31 69.19 47.79
CA ILE A 597 75.01 69.58 47.26
C ILE A 597 74.87 69.03 45.84
N THR A 598 73.77 68.36 45.53
CA THR A 598 73.41 67.90 44.18
C THR A 598 72.17 68.63 43.70
N GLY A 599 72.32 69.46 42.67
CA GLY A 599 71.35 70.46 42.20
C GLY A 599 71.81 71.89 42.45
N ASP A 600 71.09 72.85 41.86
CA ASP A 600 71.57 74.25 41.75
C ASP A 600 71.46 75.03 43.07
N VAL A 601 72.35 76.00 43.26
CA VAL A 601 72.46 76.82 44.48
C VAL A 601 72.48 78.29 44.11
N GLY A 602 71.53 79.08 44.64
CA GLY A 602 71.45 80.51 44.38
C GLY A 602 70.91 81.31 45.57
N SER A 603 71.19 82.61 45.58
CA SER A 603 70.59 83.56 46.52
C SER A 603 70.31 84.89 45.83
N PHE A 604 69.12 85.46 46.05
CA PHE A 604 68.72 86.74 45.44
C PHE A 604 67.73 87.49 46.36
N PRO A 605 67.89 88.82 46.55
CA PRO A 605 68.86 89.71 45.90
C PRO A 605 70.29 89.61 46.45
N THR A 606 70.48 89.15 47.70
CA THR A 606 71.81 89.05 48.31
C THR A 606 72.48 87.74 47.89
N ALA A 607 73.27 87.77 46.82
CA ALA A 607 73.98 86.61 46.26
C ALA A 607 75.23 86.16 47.05
N THR A 608 75.34 86.53 48.32
CA THR A 608 76.50 86.19 49.17
C THR A 608 76.57 84.68 49.41
N MET A 609 77.67 84.07 48.95
CA MET A 609 78.04 82.68 49.21
C MET A 609 79.29 82.68 50.10
N ASN A 610 79.13 82.40 51.39
CA ASN A 610 80.22 82.38 52.36
C ASN A 610 80.65 80.94 52.66
N GLY A 611 81.93 80.60 52.48
CA GLY A 611 82.49 79.27 52.79
C GLY A 611 81.94 78.10 51.96
N LEU A 612 81.10 78.35 50.96
CA LEU A 612 80.61 77.34 50.01
C LEU A 612 81.36 77.47 48.68
N LEU A 613 82.07 76.42 48.27
CA LEU A 613 82.89 76.39 47.05
C LEU A 613 82.18 75.65 45.93
N SER A 614 82.60 75.87 44.67
CA SER A 614 82.08 75.13 43.51
C SER A 614 82.30 73.62 43.64
N GLY A 615 83.40 73.18 44.25
CA GLY A 615 83.65 71.76 44.55
C GLY A 615 82.66 71.12 45.53
N ASN A 616 81.87 71.90 46.27
CA ASN A 616 80.78 71.42 47.11
C ASN A 616 79.45 71.23 46.33
N VAL A 617 79.36 71.68 45.07
CA VAL A 617 78.10 71.78 44.32
C VAL A 617 78.16 71.03 42.99
N ASN A 618 77.49 69.88 42.94
CA ASN A 618 77.16 69.14 41.72
C ASN A 618 75.91 69.76 41.07
N GLY A 619 76.09 70.93 40.46
CA GLY A 619 75.04 71.80 39.91
C GLY A 619 75.58 73.20 39.61
N LEU A 620 74.72 74.15 39.25
CA LEU A 620 75.10 75.55 39.06
C LEU A 620 75.12 76.30 40.40
N LEU A 621 76.29 76.86 40.75
CA LEU A 621 76.46 77.74 41.92
C LEU A 621 76.47 79.21 41.46
N TYR A 622 75.38 79.92 41.73
CA TYR A 622 75.20 81.33 41.37
C TYR A 622 75.81 82.25 42.45
N THR A 623 77.05 82.69 42.26
CA THR A 623 77.80 83.57 43.19
C THR A 623 77.54 85.07 43.00
N VAL A 624 76.66 85.44 42.07
CA VAL A 624 76.26 86.82 41.74
C VAL A 624 74.74 86.92 41.60
N ALA A 625 74.19 88.14 41.67
CA ALA A 625 72.75 88.38 41.66
C ALA A 625 72.15 88.19 40.25
N ASP A 626 71.85 86.92 39.93
CA ASP A 626 71.40 86.48 38.61
C ASP A 626 69.85 86.59 38.44
N PRO A 627 69.34 87.12 37.31
CA PRO A 627 67.90 87.17 37.02
C PRO A 627 67.15 85.83 37.07
N ILE A 628 67.79 84.71 36.72
CA ILE A 628 67.22 83.36 36.80
C ILE A 628 66.91 83.00 38.26
N VAL A 629 67.84 83.32 39.17
CA VAL A 629 67.65 83.15 40.61
C VAL A 629 66.56 84.12 41.11
N GLY A 630 66.53 85.35 40.61
CA GLY A 630 65.43 86.30 40.87
C GLY A 630 64.04 85.76 40.47
N THR A 631 63.90 85.19 39.27
CA THR A 631 62.66 84.53 38.83
C THR A 631 62.32 83.32 39.70
N ALA A 632 63.31 82.53 40.12
CA ALA A 632 63.10 81.43 41.06
C ALA A 632 62.61 81.91 42.43
N LYS A 633 63.05 83.08 42.92
CA LYS A 633 62.56 83.69 44.17
C LYS A 633 61.11 84.15 44.09
N THR A 634 60.69 84.67 42.94
CA THR A 634 59.27 84.96 42.68
C THR A 634 58.44 83.68 42.73
N ASN A 635 58.87 82.63 42.03
CA ASN A 635 58.16 81.34 42.02
C ASN A 635 58.15 80.65 43.40
N LEU A 636 59.23 80.74 44.19
CA LEU A 636 59.24 80.30 45.59
C LEU A 636 58.21 81.07 46.44
N THR A 637 58.06 82.38 46.21
CA THR A 637 57.07 83.19 46.94
C THR A 637 55.64 82.76 46.56
N THR A 638 55.37 82.47 45.29
CA THR A 638 54.11 81.88 44.83
C THR A 638 53.85 80.51 45.47
N ALA A 639 54.84 79.62 45.44
CA ALA A 639 54.76 78.26 45.99
C ALA A 639 54.51 78.25 47.51
N TYR A 640 55.18 79.13 48.24
CA TYR A 640 54.98 79.31 49.69
C TYR A 640 53.58 79.85 49.98
N ASN A 641 53.11 80.85 49.23
CA ASN A 641 51.77 81.42 49.40
C ASN A 641 50.67 80.40 49.05
N ASP A 642 50.85 79.59 48.00
CA ASP A 642 49.99 78.45 47.68
C ASP A 642 49.91 77.50 48.89
N ALA A 643 51.04 76.93 49.32
CA ALA A 643 51.09 75.99 50.43
C ALA A 643 50.48 76.56 51.74
N GLN A 644 50.75 77.83 52.06
CA GLN A 644 50.17 78.50 53.23
C GLN A 644 48.68 78.83 53.06
N SER A 645 48.15 78.97 51.85
CA SER A 645 46.72 79.22 51.62
C SER A 645 45.83 77.99 51.83
N ARG A 646 46.38 76.78 51.67
CA ARG A 646 45.58 75.53 51.63
C ARG A 646 44.88 75.23 52.96
N SER A 647 43.66 74.71 52.86
CA SER A 647 42.76 74.44 54.00
C SER A 647 41.79 73.26 53.81
N LEU A 648 41.52 72.85 52.57
CA LEU A 648 40.64 71.71 52.27
C LEU A 648 41.23 70.40 52.83
N ASP A 649 40.39 69.62 53.50
CA ASP A 649 40.72 68.33 54.13
C ASP A 649 41.96 68.36 55.03
N ALA A 650 42.17 69.50 55.71
CA ALA A 650 43.30 69.72 56.62
C ALA A 650 43.21 68.86 57.88
N ILE A 651 44.21 67.99 58.07
CA ILE A 651 44.42 67.17 59.25
C ILE A 651 45.21 67.99 60.29
N SER A 652 44.85 67.88 61.57
CA SER A 652 45.61 68.50 62.66
C SER A 652 47.01 67.89 62.76
N LEU A 653 48.05 68.72 62.68
CA LEU A 653 49.45 68.32 62.78
C LEU A 653 49.95 68.53 64.22
N PRO A 654 50.36 67.48 64.94
CA PRO A 654 50.94 67.65 66.28
C PRO A 654 52.29 68.39 66.26
N GLY A 655 52.66 68.95 67.41
CA GLY A 655 53.96 69.62 67.59
C GLY A 655 55.16 68.66 67.56
N GLN A 656 54.94 67.38 67.90
CA GLN A 656 55.93 66.30 67.80
C GLN A 656 55.43 65.29 66.76
N LEU A 657 56.32 64.94 65.82
CA LEU A 657 56.06 64.07 64.67
C LEU A 657 56.78 62.72 64.75
N GLY A 658 57.77 62.60 65.63
CA GLY A 658 58.47 61.35 65.87
C GLY A 658 57.57 60.27 66.50
N GLY A 659 57.73 59.03 66.03
CA GLY A 659 56.87 57.89 66.36
C GLY A 659 55.62 57.76 65.48
N LEU A 660 55.30 58.75 64.63
CA LEU A 660 54.08 58.73 63.80
C LEU A 660 54.29 58.01 62.46
N THR A 661 53.21 57.40 61.96
CA THR A 661 53.08 57.01 60.55
C THR A 661 51.94 57.81 59.93
N LEU A 662 52.23 58.62 58.92
CA LEU A 662 51.27 59.53 58.30
C LEU A 662 50.94 59.11 56.86
N ALA A 663 49.64 58.99 56.59
CA ALA A 663 49.08 58.81 55.25
C ALA A 663 49.20 60.11 54.43
N PRO A 664 48.94 60.09 53.10
CA PRO A 664 49.01 61.27 52.25
C PRO A 664 47.94 62.30 52.64
N GLY A 665 48.30 63.59 52.72
CA GLY A 665 47.36 64.61 53.23
C GLY A 665 47.93 66.02 53.38
N LEU A 666 47.02 66.97 53.65
CA LEU A 666 47.34 68.31 54.14
C LEU A 666 47.36 68.27 55.68
N TYR A 667 48.43 68.76 56.28
CA TYR A 667 48.70 68.68 57.71
C TYR A 667 48.99 70.09 58.25
N VAL A 668 48.23 70.57 59.24
CA VAL A 668 48.24 71.97 59.68
C VAL A 668 48.48 72.12 61.20
N ASN A 669 49.47 72.94 61.57
CA ASN A 669 49.72 73.44 62.93
C ASN A 669 49.85 74.97 62.92
N SER A 670 49.37 75.68 63.94
CA SER A 670 49.61 77.12 64.10
C SER A 670 50.91 77.45 64.84
N SER A 671 51.51 76.46 65.50
CA SER A 671 52.69 76.58 66.36
C SER A 671 53.93 75.93 65.71
N THR A 672 54.95 75.65 66.52
CA THR A 672 56.16 74.89 66.11
C THR A 672 55.81 73.41 65.94
N SER A 673 56.34 72.78 64.89
CA SER A 673 56.32 71.31 64.72
C SER A 673 57.75 70.79 64.56
N GLY A 674 57.97 69.53 64.93
CA GLY A 674 59.30 68.94 64.84
C GLY A 674 59.35 67.43 65.02
N ILE A 675 60.55 66.87 64.83
CA ILE A 675 60.85 65.47 65.16
C ILE A 675 61.85 65.50 66.31
N SER A 676 61.42 65.07 67.50
CA SER A 676 62.27 65.01 68.70
C SER A 676 62.39 63.59 69.26
N GLY A 677 63.35 63.36 70.15
CA GLY A 677 63.54 62.07 70.82
C GLY A 677 64.31 61.01 70.01
N THR A 678 64.30 59.76 70.50
CA THR A 678 65.24 58.70 70.10
C THR A 678 64.57 57.36 69.77
N GLY A 679 65.28 56.50 69.03
CA GLY A 679 64.75 55.20 68.60
C GLY A 679 63.54 55.36 67.68
N ALA A 680 62.53 54.50 67.82
CA ALA A 680 61.27 54.61 67.06
C ALA A 680 60.58 55.97 67.25
N ASN A 681 60.68 56.56 68.45
CA ASN A 681 60.11 57.88 68.74
C ASN A 681 60.87 59.04 68.08
N GLY A 682 62.07 58.81 67.53
CA GLY A 682 62.83 59.77 66.71
C GLY A 682 62.60 59.60 65.20
N ILE A 683 61.65 58.76 64.78
CA ILE A 683 61.38 58.44 63.37
C ILE A 683 59.96 58.89 62.99
N LEU A 684 59.84 59.69 61.93
CA LEU A 684 58.56 59.95 61.25
C LEU A 684 58.46 59.09 59.99
N THR A 685 57.40 58.29 59.86
CA THR A 685 57.15 57.48 58.65
C THR A 685 56.08 58.15 57.79
N LEU A 686 56.37 58.34 56.50
CA LEU A 686 55.42 58.83 55.50
C LEU A 686 55.06 57.68 54.56
N ASN A 687 53.82 57.18 54.66
CA ASN A 687 53.39 55.96 53.97
C ASN A 687 52.38 56.27 52.86
N ALA A 688 52.78 56.05 51.61
CA ALA A 688 51.95 56.26 50.43
C ALA A 688 50.78 55.28 50.27
N GLY A 689 50.70 54.21 51.06
CA GLY A 689 49.62 53.23 50.97
C GLY A 689 49.54 52.52 49.61
N GLY A 690 50.67 52.41 48.89
CA GLY A 690 50.73 51.86 47.53
C GLY A 690 50.68 52.92 46.41
N ASN A 691 50.35 54.19 46.70
CA ASN A 691 50.22 55.24 45.69
C ASN A 691 51.55 56.00 45.45
N PRO A 692 52.30 55.72 44.37
CA PRO A 692 53.60 56.36 44.11
C PRO A 692 53.49 57.83 43.66
N ASN A 693 52.28 58.38 43.60
CA ASN A 693 51.98 59.78 43.31
C ASN A 693 51.39 60.52 44.53
N ALA A 694 51.30 59.86 45.70
CA ALA A 694 50.89 60.45 46.97
C ALA A 694 51.65 61.74 47.33
N VAL A 695 50.96 62.67 48.00
CA VAL A 695 51.48 64.00 48.38
C VAL A 695 51.29 64.26 49.88
N TRP A 696 52.26 64.95 50.49
CA TRP A 696 52.17 65.49 51.85
C TRP A 696 52.46 66.98 51.84
N ILE A 697 51.62 67.77 52.51
CA ILE A 697 51.88 69.20 52.75
C ILE A 697 51.80 69.46 54.24
N PHE A 698 52.96 69.70 54.86
CA PHE A 698 53.08 70.09 56.26
C PHE A 698 53.15 71.62 56.35
N LYS A 699 52.08 72.24 56.81
CA LYS A 699 51.92 73.68 57.00
C LYS A 699 52.01 73.99 58.49
N MET A 700 52.98 74.81 58.88
CA MET A 700 53.18 75.23 60.27
C MET A 700 53.32 76.75 60.39
N GLY A 701 52.67 77.34 61.39
CA GLY A 701 52.67 78.79 61.63
C GLY A 701 53.95 79.35 62.25
N SER A 702 54.83 78.49 62.79
CA SER A 702 56.11 78.88 63.39
C SER A 702 57.27 78.06 62.81
N THR A 703 58.21 77.62 63.65
CA THR A 703 59.42 76.90 63.25
C THR A 703 59.20 75.42 62.96
N LEU A 704 60.10 74.88 62.12
CA LEU A 704 60.36 73.45 61.99
C LEU A 704 61.67 73.13 62.74
N ILE A 705 61.69 72.13 63.62
CA ILE A 705 62.90 71.71 64.34
C ILE A 705 63.05 70.19 64.28
N THR A 706 64.24 69.67 64.04
CA THR A 706 64.55 68.25 64.29
C THR A 706 65.70 68.09 65.28
N ASP A 707 65.57 67.13 66.19
CA ASP A 707 66.63 66.78 67.15
C ASP A 707 67.77 66.01 66.45
N ALA A 708 68.92 65.94 67.11
CA ALA A 708 70.07 65.17 66.62
C ALA A 708 69.73 63.68 66.41
N GLY A 709 70.14 63.13 65.27
CA GLY A 709 69.97 61.71 64.91
C GLY A 709 68.54 61.29 64.53
N THR A 710 67.58 62.20 64.46
CA THR A 710 66.19 61.91 64.04
C THR A 710 66.08 61.66 62.53
N SER A 711 65.01 60.98 62.10
CA SER A 711 64.89 60.49 60.71
C SER A 711 63.47 60.55 60.16
N ILE A 712 63.34 60.80 58.86
CA ILE A 712 62.13 60.54 58.09
C ILE A 712 62.32 59.25 57.27
N VAL A 713 61.31 58.37 57.28
CA VAL A 713 61.27 57.13 56.49
C VAL A 713 60.14 57.22 55.46
N LEU A 714 60.43 56.84 54.22
CA LEU A 714 59.46 56.78 53.12
C LEU A 714 58.98 55.34 52.90
N ALA A 715 57.67 55.12 52.95
CA ALA A 715 57.04 53.80 52.85
C ALA A 715 55.93 53.76 51.79
N GLY A 716 55.53 52.56 51.36
CA GLY A 716 54.42 52.34 50.44
C GLY A 716 54.56 52.97 49.04
N GLY A 717 55.77 53.36 48.64
CA GLY A 717 56.03 54.07 47.38
C GLY A 717 56.16 55.60 47.49
N ALA A 718 56.16 56.17 48.69
CA ALA A 718 56.29 57.61 48.93
C ALA A 718 57.59 58.19 48.34
N LYS A 719 57.52 59.44 47.84
CA LYS A 719 58.64 60.09 47.13
C LYS A 719 58.92 61.48 47.69
N ALA A 720 60.20 61.74 47.97
CA ALA A 720 60.71 63.00 48.52
C ALA A 720 60.19 64.25 47.77
N LYS A 721 60.16 64.22 46.43
CA LYS A 721 59.69 65.36 45.62
C LYS A 721 58.22 65.75 45.83
N ASN A 722 57.38 64.84 46.33
CA ASN A 722 55.95 65.07 46.59
C ASN A 722 55.66 65.50 48.04
N ILE A 723 56.70 65.71 48.86
CA ILE A 723 56.57 66.11 50.26
C ILE A 723 56.98 67.58 50.38
N TYR A 724 56.16 68.39 51.02
CA TYR A 724 56.34 69.84 51.14
C TYR A 724 56.21 70.27 52.61
N TRP A 725 57.15 71.11 53.05
CA TRP A 725 57.22 71.64 54.41
C TRP A 725 57.15 73.17 54.34
N SER A 726 55.95 73.73 54.51
CA SER A 726 55.69 75.17 54.52
C SER A 726 55.84 75.69 55.94
N VAL A 727 56.92 76.45 56.19
CA VAL A 727 57.38 76.82 57.54
C VAL A 727 57.22 78.33 57.74
N GLY A 728 56.31 78.70 58.66
CA GLY A 728 55.91 80.08 58.93
C GLY A 728 57.04 81.00 59.40
N THR A 729 58.11 80.45 59.99
CA THR A 729 59.34 81.19 60.29
C THR A 729 60.58 80.46 59.76
N SER A 730 61.27 79.68 60.60
CA SER A 730 62.56 79.07 60.27
C SER A 730 62.58 77.56 60.46
N ALA A 731 63.32 76.86 59.61
CA ALA A 731 63.62 75.44 59.77
C ALA A 731 65.02 75.22 60.35
N THR A 732 65.17 74.29 61.29
CA THR A 732 66.45 73.83 61.84
C THR A 732 66.51 72.31 61.79
N LEU A 733 67.45 71.76 61.01
CA LEU A 733 67.69 70.33 60.95
C LEU A 733 68.87 69.96 61.87
N GLY A 734 68.59 69.12 62.87
CA GLY A 734 69.52 68.73 63.93
C GLY A 734 70.67 67.82 63.47
N THR A 735 71.71 67.72 64.30
CA THR A 735 72.98 67.05 64.01
C THR A 735 72.76 65.62 63.50
N ASN A 736 73.32 65.28 62.34
CA ASN A 736 73.16 63.97 61.70
C ASN A 736 71.70 63.52 61.42
N SER A 737 70.71 64.42 61.45
CA SER A 737 69.32 64.05 61.12
C SER A 737 69.14 63.75 59.62
N ILE A 738 68.18 62.88 59.28
CA ILE A 738 67.87 62.46 57.91
C ILE A 738 66.48 62.98 57.53
N PHE A 739 66.41 63.85 56.53
CA PHE A 739 65.20 64.58 56.18
C PHE A 739 64.83 64.40 54.71
N PHE A 740 63.51 64.30 54.44
CA PHE A 740 62.95 64.14 53.11
C PHE A 740 61.88 65.21 52.83
N GLY A 741 61.97 65.87 51.66
CA GLY A 741 60.96 66.82 51.19
C GLY A 741 61.49 68.22 50.86
N ASN A 742 60.63 69.02 50.23
CA ASN A 742 60.91 70.40 49.85
C ASN A 742 60.57 71.31 51.04
N ILE A 743 61.56 71.98 51.64
CA ILE A 743 61.36 72.96 52.71
C ILE A 743 61.18 74.34 52.06
N LEU A 744 60.07 75.01 52.39
CA LEU A 744 59.70 76.35 51.98
C LEU A 744 59.53 77.20 53.25
N ALA A 745 60.58 77.90 53.68
CA ALA A 745 60.60 78.63 54.96
C ALA A 745 60.63 80.16 54.77
N ASP A 746 59.85 80.89 55.56
CA ASP A 746 59.75 82.35 55.43
C ASP A 746 61.04 83.09 55.81
N GLN A 747 61.75 82.66 56.84
CA GLN A 747 62.85 83.42 57.45
C GLN A 747 64.23 82.79 57.25
N SER A 748 64.45 81.53 57.62
CA SER A 748 65.74 80.85 57.38
C SER A 748 65.66 79.33 57.40
N ILE A 749 66.69 78.68 56.86
CA ILE A 749 66.87 77.21 56.95
C ILE A 749 68.30 76.94 57.44
N SER A 750 68.43 76.30 58.60
CA SER A 750 69.72 75.92 59.17
C SER A 750 69.87 74.39 59.14
N LEU A 751 70.90 73.88 58.47
CA LEU A 751 71.32 72.48 58.58
C LEU A 751 72.55 72.44 59.48
N THR A 752 72.41 71.82 60.64
CA THR A 752 73.52 71.64 61.58
C THR A 752 74.40 70.43 61.19
N THR A 753 75.52 70.25 61.89
CA THR A 753 76.61 69.33 61.52
C THR A 753 76.11 67.95 61.07
N GLY A 754 76.42 67.59 59.82
CA GLY A 754 76.15 66.25 59.29
C GLY A 754 74.68 65.96 58.91
N ALA A 755 73.75 66.89 59.10
CA ALA A 755 72.36 66.71 58.67
C ALA A 755 72.25 66.47 57.15
N ARG A 756 71.29 65.63 56.74
CA ARG A 756 71.12 65.15 55.35
C ARG A 756 69.71 65.44 54.85
N LEU A 757 69.59 66.11 53.71
CA LEU A 757 68.32 66.52 53.09
C LEU A 757 68.21 65.94 51.68
N THR A 758 67.33 64.95 51.49
CA THR A 758 66.89 64.54 50.14
C THR A 758 65.61 65.30 49.82
N GLY A 759 65.77 66.44 49.16
CA GLY A 759 64.81 67.52 49.23
C GLY A 759 65.33 68.82 48.61
N ARG A 760 64.75 69.94 49.04
CA ARG A 760 65.15 71.29 48.63
C ARG A 760 65.12 72.21 49.85
N ALA A 761 66.10 73.09 50.00
CA ALA A 761 66.14 74.13 51.04
C ALA A 761 65.83 75.49 50.41
N LEU A 762 64.55 75.85 50.36
CA LEU A 762 64.06 77.06 49.70
C LEU A 762 63.56 78.04 50.77
N THR A 763 64.13 79.23 50.87
CA THR A 763 63.72 80.23 51.88
C THR A 763 63.78 81.65 51.37
N ARG A 764 62.98 82.55 51.97
CA ARG A 764 62.99 83.97 51.61
C ARG A 764 64.22 84.68 52.20
N GLY A 765 64.70 84.28 53.38
CA GLY A 765 65.95 84.77 54.02
C GLY A 765 67.17 83.84 53.86
N ALA A 766 67.83 83.46 54.96
CA ALA A 766 69.20 82.89 54.93
C ALA A 766 69.24 81.35 54.98
N VAL A 767 70.28 80.74 54.38
CA VAL A 767 70.60 79.31 54.56
C VAL A 767 71.96 79.14 55.24
N THR A 768 72.03 78.31 56.27
CA THR A 768 73.29 77.92 56.93
C THR A 768 73.51 76.41 56.84
N LEU A 769 74.77 76.01 56.64
CA LEU A 769 75.21 74.64 56.40
C LEU A 769 76.47 74.32 57.21
N ASP A 770 76.54 73.09 57.74
CA ASP A 770 77.74 72.49 58.27
C ASP A 770 77.80 70.99 57.90
N THR A 771 78.76 70.63 57.04
CA THR A 771 79.15 69.24 56.80
C THR A 771 77.98 68.39 56.25
N ASN A 772 77.10 69.01 55.45
CA ASN A 772 75.80 68.44 55.08
C ASN A 772 75.80 67.68 53.75
N VAL A 773 74.78 66.84 53.54
CA VAL A 773 74.47 66.30 52.21
C VAL A 773 73.08 66.76 51.80
N VAL A 774 72.99 67.55 50.73
CA VAL A 774 71.72 68.02 50.14
C VAL A 774 71.57 67.43 48.73
N THR A 775 70.44 66.80 48.42
CA THR A 775 70.22 66.15 47.12
C THR A 775 68.81 66.43 46.61
N LYS A 776 68.73 67.14 45.47
CA LYS A 776 67.47 67.46 44.78
C LYS A 776 66.75 66.17 44.30
N PRO A 777 65.46 65.96 44.65
CA PRO A 777 64.64 64.83 44.21
C PRO A 777 63.69 65.16 43.05
#